data_AF-A0A4T0UVX5-F1
#
_entry.id   AF-A0A4T0UVX5-F1
#
_cell.length_a   1.000
_cell.length_b   1.000
_cell.length_c   1.000
_cell.angle_alpha   90.00
_cell.angle_beta   90.00
_cell.angle_gamma   90.00
#
_symmetry.space_group_name_H-M   'P 1'
#
loop_
_entity.id
_entity.type
_entity.pdbx_description
1 polymer ?
#
loop_
_entity_poly.entity_id
_entity_poly.type
_entity_poly.pdbx_seq_one_letter_code
_entity_poly.pdbx_strand_id
1 'polypeptide(L)'
;MAAPRVAAPRRVAVVGSGVAGLTAAYVASRTAHVTLFEADDRLGGHADTHTVREGDRELGIDTGFIVHNRRTYPTLLRMFRELGVGTQPSEMSMSIRDDEAAVEWAGALGRSGLFPTSANARNPRFWRMLTEIPRFHRRAHALLEAGDQPGDQAGDQAGADQTLRAFLDEAGFSPFFVRQFMEPLVAAVWSCDPSVALDYPARYLFAFLRHHGMLSVFGSPTWRTVTGGSRSYVERIGAELTGPRGEVRTGTKVTGLREVTDGVQVTDGNGRTETFDAVVVAVHPHQALALLTEPTPAQREVLAAMPYSPNTALLHTDASLLPTAEGARASWNFLRPSADQARTDGGEGVVVTYDLTRLQRLDTDTRYLVTLGGEHLVDPASVIDRMEYEHPLYTPESVAAQRRLPELDSDRLAFAGAYHGWGFHEDGARSGLAAATRLGLTWPEPVPSAPAEAEPVPATPAVYRTSVTHTRRRPWKRTFTHASSLWLVDVDDLPDHRPLAFLKGTFEARDHLGDPARSLRENLVGFLATQDVTPDPAGRVLLATQPRTLGYCFNPISVFWCLDREDRVEAVVVEVHNTYGDVHAYLVDPDEQGRAHTDKAMYVSPFHGTQGRYELAVPLPGERLHVAVTLHSGETYPGTSSGATTDNPTDNPSGEAVFSASVTGTVDPRPTSPYRATGAALRDAALIRVHGTWLWLRRLPVRPRPTHHQEGVQA
;
A
#
# COMPACT_ATOMS: atom_id res chain seq x y z
N MET A 1 20.71 52.72 16.99
CA MET A 1 20.23 51.33 17.08
C MET A 1 20.68 50.62 15.82
N ALA A 2 21.64 49.70 15.94
CA ALA A 2 22.09 48.90 14.79
C ALA A 2 20.96 47.93 14.40
N ALA A 3 20.65 47.85 13.11
CA ALA A 3 19.70 46.88 12.58
C ALA A 3 20.14 45.46 13.00
N PRO A 4 19.21 44.56 13.38
CA PRO A 4 19.57 43.20 13.72
C PRO A 4 20.27 42.57 12.51
N ARG A 5 21.49 42.06 12.73
CA ARG A 5 22.26 41.31 11.75
C ARG A 5 21.42 40.07 11.39
N VAL A 6 20.85 40.02 10.19
CA VAL A 6 20.20 38.80 9.70
C VAL A 6 21.28 37.72 9.70
N ALA A 7 21.13 36.71 10.56
CA ALA A 7 22.06 35.60 10.62
C ALA A 7 22.10 34.94 9.24
N ALA A 8 23.30 34.64 8.73
CA ALA A 8 23.43 33.92 7.47
C ALA A 8 22.67 32.58 7.59
N PRO A 9 21.97 32.14 6.53
CA PRO A 9 21.25 30.87 6.57
C PRO A 9 22.23 29.74 6.85
N ARG A 10 21.84 28.83 7.76
CA ARG A 10 22.62 27.65 8.13
C ARG A 10 22.97 26.85 6.87
N ARG A 11 24.23 26.43 6.74
CA ARG A 11 24.74 25.63 5.60
C ARG A 11 24.75 24.15 5.98
N VAL A 12 24.01 23.34 5.23
CA VAL A 12 23.89 21.89 5.47
C VAL A 12 24.40 21.14 4.25
N ALA A 13 25.28 20.16 4.45
CA ALA A 13 25.61 19.21 3.38
C ALA A 13 24.73 17.96 3.50
N VAL A 14 24.36 17.39 2.36
CA VAL A 14 23.76 16.06 2.28
C VAL A 14 24.63 15.23 1.35
N VAL A 15 25.11 14.09 1.82
CA VAL A 15 26.00 13.21 1.06
C VAL A 15 25.23 11.97 0.62
N GLY A 16 25.10 11.77 -0.70
CA GLY A 16 24.27 10.75 -1.32
C GLY A 16 22.89 11.28 -1.70
N SER A 17 22.43 10.99 -2.91
CA SER A 17 21.15 11.44 -3.46
C SER A 17 20.14 10.30 -3.71
N GLY A 18 20.28 9.19 -2.99
CA GLY A 18 19.20 8.24 -2.83
C GLY A 18 17.97 8.88 -2.16
N VAL A 19 16.86 8.14 -2.05
CA VAL A 19 15.61 8.68 -1.46
C VAL A 19 15.79 9.29 -0.07
N ALA A 20 16.69 8.75 0.76
CA ALA A 20 17.01 9.31 2.08
C ALA A 20 17.67 10.69 1.97
N GLY A 21 18.67 10.83 1.10
CA GLY A 21 19.36 12.09 0.87
C GLY A 21 18.48 13.13 0.19
N LEU A 22 17.70 12.73 -0.82
CA LEU A 22 16.72 13.61 -1.45
C LEU A 22 15.69 14.12 -0.46
N THR A 23 15.16 13.25 0.41
CA THR A 23 14.20 13.66 1.44
C THR A 23 14.85 14.60 2.45
N ALA A 24 16.06 14.27 2.94
CA ALA A 24 16.78 15.14 3.87
C ALA A 24 17.09 16.52 3.25
N ALA A 25 17.53 16.56 2.00
CA ALA A 25 17.82 17.79 1.27
C ALA A 25 16.56 18.62 1.02
N TYR A 26 15.47 17.99 0.59
CA TYR A 26 14.17 18.62 0.37
C TYR A 26 13.63 19.26 1.67
N VAL A 27 13.72 18.56 2.80
CA VAL A 27 13.33 19.06 4.12
C VAL A 27 14.26 20.19 4.57
N ALA A 28 15.57 19.98 4.50
CA ALA A 28 16.57 20.96 4.91
C ALA A 28 16.45 22.29 4.15
N SER A 29 16.12 22.24 2.87
CA SER A 29 15.97 23.42 2.00
C SER A 29 14.86 24.39 2.43
N ARG A 30 13.97 23.96 3.34
CA ARG A 30 12.89 24.81 3.88
C ARG A 30 13.43 25.89 4.82
N THR A 31 14.53 25.63 5.52
CA THR A 31 15.07 26.52 6.56
C THR A 31 16.58 26.75 6.48
N ALA A 32 17.29 26.03 5.61
CA ALA A 32 18.74 26.08 5.46
C ALA A 32 19.17 26.18 3.99
N HIS A 33 20.42 26.58 3.77
CA HIS A 33 21.08 26.47 2.47
C HIS A 33 21.72 25.08 2.34
N VAL A 34 21.29 24.30 1.35
CA VAL A 34 21.68 22.90 1.21
C VAL A 34 22.70 22.71 0.09
N THR A 35 23.74 21.91 0.31
CA THR A 35 24.58 21.37 -0.77
C THR A 35 24.42 19.85 -0.80
N LEU A 36 23.80 19.34 -1.87
CA LEU A 36 23.63 17.91 -2.10
C LEU A 36 24.79 17.39 -2.95
N PHE A 37 25.56 16.45 -2.40
CA PHE A 37 26.67 15.78 -3.07
C PHE A 37 26.23 14.40 -3.57
N GLU A 38 26.47 14.12 -4.83
CA GLU A 38 26.25 12.82 -5.46
C GLU A 38 27.51 12.39 -6.22
N ALA A 39 27.91 11.13 -6.02
CA ALA A 39 29.07 10.54 -6.67
C ALA A 39 28.80 10.25 -8.16
N ASP A 40 27.58 9.82 -8.49
CA ASP A 40 27.14 9.56 -9.86
C ASP A 40 26.80 10.85 -10.62
N ASP A 41 26.69 10.75 -11.95
CA ASP A 41 26.28 11.87 -12.81
C ASP A 41 24.76 12.14 -12.78
N ARG A 42 23.98 11.26 -12.15
CA ARG A 42 22.54 11.40 -11.92
C ARG A 42 22.16 11.37 -10.44
N LEU A 43 21.02 11.97 -10.13
CA LEU A 43 20.38 11.83 -8.83
C LEU A 43 19.51 10.56 -8.76
N GLY A 44 19.19 10.13 -7.54
CA GLY A 44 18.12 9.16 -7.27
C GLY A 44 18.57 7.82 -6.68
N GLY A 45 19.83 7.42 -6.91
CA GLY A 45 20.32 6.09 -6.51
C GLY A 45 19.37 4.99 -7.01
N HIS A 46 18.85 4.16 -6.12
CA HIS A 46 17.89 3.11 -6.47
C HIS A 46 16.56 3.60 -7.11
N ALA A 47 16.22 4.89 -7.06
CA ALA A 47 15.19 5.44 -7.94
C ALA A 47 15.79 5.63 -9.33
N ASP A 48 15.62 4.62 -10.18
CA ASP A 48 16.31 4.46 -11.45
C ASP A 48 15.29 4.24 -12.57
N THR A 49 15.17 5.20 -13.49
CA THR A 49 14.25 5.15 -14.62
C THR A 49 15.03 5.14 -15.93
N HIS A 50 14.92 4.04 -16.68
CA HIS A 50 15.52 3.90 -18.00
C HIS A 50 14.56 4.40 -19.07
N THR A 51 15.11 5.05 -20.08
CA THR A 51 14.33 5.62 -21.18
C THR A 51 14.45 4.72 -22.41
N VAL A 52 13.33 4.12 -22.83
CA VAL A 52 13.26 3.27 -24.02
C VAL A 52 12.41 3.95 -25.08
N ARG A 53 12.89 3.94 -26.34
CA ARG A 53 12.17 4.51 -27.48
C ARG A 53 11.47 3.41 -28.27
N GLU A 54 10.16 3.57 -28.46
CA GLU A 54 9.33 2.68 -29.29
C GLU A 54 8.65 3.52 -30.38
N GLY A 55 9.26 3.53 -31.58
CA GLY A 55 8.87 4.46 -32.64
C GLY A 55 9.07 5.92 -32.20
N ASP A 56 7.98 6.70 -32.24
CA ASP A 56 7.96 8.10 -31.78
C ASP A 56 7.67 8.25 -30.28
N ARG A 57 7.35 7.15 -29.58
CA ARG A 57 7.01 7.16 -28.15
C ARG A 57 8.26 6.91 -27.31
N GLU A 58 8.29 7.55 -26.15
CA GLU A 58 9.32 7.34 -25.14
C GLU A 58 8.66 6.79 -23.87
N LEU A 59 9.20 5.69 -23.35
CA LEU A 59 8.74 5.03 -22.14
C LEU A 59 9.80 5.17 -21.05
N GLY A 60 9.40 5.68 -19.89
CA GLY A 60 10.18 5.63 -18.66
C GLY A 60 9.90 4.32 -17.94
N ILE A 61 10.94 3.52 -17.71
CA ILE A 61 10.85 2.20 -17.11
C ILE A 61 11.69 2.17 -15.83
N ASP A 62 11.04 2.08 -14.67
CA ASP A 62 11.73 1.93 -13.39
C ASP A 62 12.31 0.51 -13.22
N THR A 63 13.54 0.41 -12.72
CA THR A 63 14.24 -0.87 -12.54
C THR A 63 14.70 -1.13 -11.11
N GLY A 64 14.85 -0.08 -10.30
CA GLY A 64 15.10 -0.19 -8.86
C GLY A 64 13.81 0.01 -8.04
N PHE A 65 13.49 1.25 -7.68
CA PHE A 65 12.23 1.57 -7.00
C PHE A 65 11.06 1.59 -7.98
N ILE A 66 10.22 0.55 -7.91
CA ILE A 66 9.11 0.33 -8.86
C ILE A 66 7.74 0.62 -8.24
N VAL A 67 7.51 0.19 -6.99
CA VAL A 67 6.18 0.21 -6.37
C VAL A 67 6.14 0.78 -4.95
N HIS A 68 5.00 1.35 -4.59
CA HIS A 68 4.64 1.79 -3.25
C HIS A 68 3.16 1.51 -2.98
N ASN A 69 2.68 1.77 -1.76
CA ASN A 69 1.25 1.75 -1.44
C ASN A 69 0.90 2.87 -0.45
N ARG A 70 -0.39 3.15 -0.25
CA ARG A 70 -0.84 4.26 0.62
C ARG A 70 -0.66 4.00 2.11
N ARG A 71 -0.69 2.73 2.53
CA ARG A 71 -0.65 2.32 3.93
C ARG A 71 0.76 2.40 4.53
N THR A 72 1.77 1.96 3.78
CA THR A 72 3.15 1.79 4.29
C THR A 72 4.14 2.80 3.74
N TYR A 73 3.70 3.84 3.00
CA TYR A 73 4.58 4.89 2.42
C TYR A 73 4.10 6.33 2.70
N PRO A 74 3.74 6.71 3.95
CA PRO A 74 3.18 8.02 4.24
C PRO A 74 4.15 9.19 3.99
N THR A 75 5.44 9.04 4.31
CA THR A 75 6.45 10.10 4.14
C THR A 75 6.68 10.38 2.66
N LEU A 76 6.89 9.31 1.87
CA LEU A 76 7.05 9.42 0.43
C LEU A 76 5.82 10.05 -0.23
N LEU A 77 4.61 9.67 0.20
CA LEU A 77 3.38 10.19 -0.38
C LEU A 77 3.10 11.65 -0.03
N ARG A 78 3.50 12.10 1.16
CA ARG A 78 3.51 13.53 1.47
C ARG A 78 4.40 14.29 0.48
N MET A 79 5.62 13.81 0.25
CA MET A 79 6.55 14.42 -0.69
C MET A 79 5.99 14.43 -2.12
N PHE A 80 5.42 13.31 -2.58
CA PHE A 80 4.80 13.24 -3.91
C PHE A 80 3.67 14.24 -4.09
N ARG A 81 2.81 14.41 -3.06
CA ARG A 81 1.72 15.38 -3.09
C ARG A 81 2.23 16.82 -3.17
N GLU A 82 3.25 17.19 -2.38
CA GLU A 82 3.85 18.53 -2.44
C GLU A 82 4.51 18.81 -3.80
N LEU A 83 5.12 17.80 -4.42
CA LEU A 83 5.78 17.89 -5.72
C LEU A 83 4.82 17.74 -6.92
N GLY A 84 3.55 17.38 -6.69
CA GLY A 84 2.59 17.06 -7.77
C GLY A 84 2.99 15.84 -8.60
N VAL A 85 3.52 14.79 -7.96
CA VAL A 85 3.93 13.53 -8.60
C VAL A 85 2.74 12.57 -8.66
N GLY A 86 2.33 12.21 -9.88
CA GLY A 86 1.24 11.28 -10.13
C GLY A 86 1.65 9.81 -9.92
N THR A 87 0.69 8.98 -9.49
CA THR A 87 0.88 7.55 -9.31
C THR A 87 -0.32 6.79 -9.85
N GLN A 88 -0.12 5.55 -10.31
CA GLN A 88 -1.15 4.69 -10.86
C GLN A 88 -1.17 3.31 -10.19
N PRO A 89 -2.31 2.58 -10.19
CA PRO A 89 -2.36 1.23 -9.62
C PRO A 89 -1.35 0.28 -10.29
N SER A 90 -0.77 -0.62 -9.50
CA SER A 90 0.17 -1.65 -9.95
C SER A 90 -0.38 -3.03 -9.58
N GLU A 91 -0.03 -4.04 -10.38
CA GLU A 91 -0.33 -5.44 -10.10
C GLU A 91 0.95 -6.09 -9.53
N MET A 92 0.87 -6.69 -8.35
CA MET A 92 2.00 -7.22 -7.58
C MET A 92 1.91 -8.75 -7.31
N SER A 93 1.43 -9.54 -8.27
CA SER A 93 1.43 -11.00 -8.13
C SER A 93 2.83 -11.58 -8.27
N MET A 94 3.06 -12.69 -7.58
CA MET A 94 4.32 -13.43 -7.58
C MET A 94 4.11 -14.87 -8.06
N SER A 95 5.05 -15.38 -8.83
CA SER A 95 5.13 -16.77 -9.26
C SER A 95 6.44 -17.42 -8.86
N ILE A 96 6.39 -18.74 -8.77
CA ILE A 96 7.53 -19.61 -8.56
C ILE A 96 7.59 -20.57 -9.74
N ARG A 97 8.75 -20.71 -10.37
CA ARG A 97 9.10 -21.74 -11.34
C ARG A 97 10.35 -22.47 -10.84
N ASP A 98 10.25 -23.79 -10.65
CA ASP A 98 11.36 -24.66 -10.27
C ASP A 98 11.48 -25.76 -11.34
N ASP A 99 12.50 -25.63 -12.18
CA ASP A 99 12.72 -26.49 -13.34
C ASP A 99 13.16 -27.90 -12.92
N GLU A 100 13.87 -28.04 -11.80
CA GLU A 100 14.26 -29.35 -11.24
C GLU A 100 13.04 -30.09 -10.66
N ALA A 101 12.17 -29.38 -9.95
CA ALA A 101 10.95 -29.96 -9.40
C ALA A 101 9.82 -30.12 -10.44
N ALA A 102 9.97 -29.53 -11.62
CA ALA A 102 8.94 -29.38 -12.65
C ALA A 102 7.63 -28.80 -12.09
N VAL A 103 7.76 -27.73 -11.29
CA VAL A 103 6.63 -27.04 -10.64
C VAL A 103 6.66 -25.57 -11.04
N GLU A 104 5.51 -25.05 -11.46
CA GLU A 104 5.28 -23.62 -11.62
C GLU A 104 3.91 -23.24 -11.08
N TRP A 105 3.79 -22.11 -10.37
CA TRP A 105 2.54 -21.63 -9.80
C TRP A 105 2.60 -20.16 -9.36
N ALA A 106 1.43 -19.51 -9.27
CA ALA A 106 1.25 -18.16 -8.77
C ALA A 106 0.00 -18.07 -7.88
N GLY A 107 0.19 -17.92 -6.56
CA GLY A 107 -0.91 -18.01 -5.59
C GLY A 107 -1.98 -16.91 -5.75
N ALA A 108 -1.56 -15.68 -6.01
CA ALA A 108 -2.46 -14.52 -6.11
C ALA A 108 -3.30 -14.48 -7.39
N LEU A 109 -3.01 -15.33 -8.40
CA LEU A 109 -3.77 -15.44 -9.64
C LEU A 109 -4.90 -16.49 -9.57
N GLY A 110 -5.29 -16.89 -8.36
CA GLY A 110 -6.42 -17.78 -8.12
C GLY A 110 -6.19 -19.19 -8.67
N ARG A 111 -7.27 -19.84 -9.14
CA ARG A 111 -7.23 -21.25 -9.54
C ARG A 111 -6.33 -21.49 -10.77
N SER A 112 -6.33 -20.57 -11.72
CA SER A 112 -5.46 -20.63 -12.91
C SER A 112 -3.98 -20.47 -12.56
N GLY A 113 -3.65 -19.70 -11.51
CA GLY A 113 -2.28 -19.55 -11.04
C GLY A 113 -1.80 -20.69 -10.14
N LEU A 114 -2.67 -21.25 -9.30
CA LEU A 114 -2.31 -22.39 -8.43
C LEU A 114 -2.16 -23.70 -9.22
N PHE A 115 -2.98 -23.88 -10.26
CA PHE A 115 -3.00 -25.07 -11.11
C PHE A 115 -2.87 -24.68 -12.59
N PRO A 116 -1.75 -24.05 -12.98
CA PRO A 116 -1.54 -23.60 -14.35
C PRO A 116 -1.39 -24.79 -15.30
N THR A 117 -0.94 -25.93 -14.78
CA THR A 117 -0.89 -27.22 -15.47
C THR A 117 -1.53 -28.32 -14.62
N SER A 118 -1.91 -29.43 -15.26
CA SER A 118 -2.46 -30.60 -14.55
C SER A 118 -1.45 -31.32 -13.65
N ALA A 119 -0.14 -31.04 -13.79
CA ALA A 119 0.92 -31.67 -13.02
C ALA A 119 0.83 -31.30 -11.53
N ASN A 120 0.58 -30.03 -11.22
CA ASN A 120 0.40 -29.55 -9.85
C ASN A 120 -0.77 -30.25 -9.15
N ALA A 121 -1.89 -30.43 -9.86
CA ALA A 121 -3.08 -31.09 -9.32
C ALA A 121 -2.84 -32.58 -8.99
N ARG A 122 -1.88 -33.22 -9.63
CA ARG A 122 -1.50 -34.63 -9.40
C ARG A 122 -0.35 -34.79 -8.40
N ASN A 123 0.27 -33.69 -7.97
CA ASN A 123 1.42 -33.72 -7.06
C ASN A 123 0.95 -33.69 -5.59
N PRO A 124 1.05 -34.80 -4.83
CA PRO A 124 0.60 -34.83 -3.43
C PRO A 124 1.45 -33.93 -2.52
N ARG A 125 2.72 -33.66 -2.86
CA ARG A 125 3.58 -32.75 -2.08
C ARG A 125 3.11 -31.30 -2.26
N PHE A 126 2.65 -30.94 -3.45
CA PHE A 126 2.06 -29.62 -3.73
C PHE A 126 0.79 -29.38 -2.91
N TRP A 127 -0.12 -30.35 -2.88
CA TRP A 127 -1.31 -30.27 -2.02
C TRP A 127 -0.98 -30.13 -0.54
N ARG A 128 0.01 -30.91 -0.06
CA ARG A 128 0.49 -30.78 1.33
C ARG A 128 0.98 -29.37 1.62
N MET A 129 1.81 -28.79 0.75
CA MET A 129 2.28 -27.40 0.87
C MET A 129 1.11 -26.42 1.00
N LEU A 130 0.09 -26.53 0.15
CA LEU A 130 -1.09 -25.65 0.24
C LEU A 130 -1.80 -25.75 1.59
N THR A 131 -1.83 -26.94 2.21
CA THR A 131 -2.37 -27.10 3.58
C THR A 131 -1.44 -26.59 4.68
N GLU A 132 -0.14 -26.48 4.39
CA GLU A 132 0.87 -25.95 5.31
C GLU A 132 0.86 -24.41 5.36
N ILE A 133 0.46 -23.71 4.29
CA ILE A 133 0.43 -22.23 4.23
C ILE A 133 -0.45 -21.61 5.35
N PRO A 134 -1.73 -22.00 5.57
CA PRO A 134 -2.51 -21.45 6.67
C PRO A 134 -1.94 -21.79 8.05
N ARG A 135 -1.25 -22.93 8.18
CA ARG A 135 -0.56 -23.32 9.41
C ARG A 135 0.64 -22.40 9.67
N PHE A 136 1.39 -22.06 8.63
CA PHE A 136 2.48 -21.09 8.68
C PHE A 136 1.98 -19.72 9.16
N HIS A 137 0.93 -19.16 8.54
CA HIS A 137 0.38 -17.88 8.97
C HIS A 137 0.00 -17.89 10.46
N ARG A 138 -0.73 -18.91 10.93
CA ARG A 138 -1.09 -19.01 12.36
C ARG A 138 0.13 -19.08 13.29
N ARG A 139 1.17 -19.84 12.92
CA ARG A 139 2.38 -19.96 13.73
C ARG A 139 3.21 -18.67 13.74
N ALA A 140 3.29 -17.98 12.60
CA ALA A 140 3.98 -16.71 12.49
C ALA A 140 3.28 -15.61 13.30
N HIS A 141 1.94 -15.52 13.25
CA HIS A 141 1.16 -14.60 14.10
C HIS A 141 1.36 -14.89 15.59
N ALA A 142 1.29 -16.16 16.00
CA ALA A 142 1.54 -16.55 17.39
C ALA A 142 2.96 -16.17 17.87
N LEU A 143 3.98 -16.28 17.00
CA LEU A 143 5.33 -15.83 17.34
C LEU A 143 5.35 -14.32 17.59
N LEU A 144 4.69 -13.52 16.74
CA LEU A 144 4.60 -12.07 16.93
C LEU A 144 3.90 -11.72 18.25
N GLU A 145 2.70 -12.26 18.49
CA GLU A 145 1.88 -12.01 19.68
C GLU A 145 2.60 -12.38 20.98
N ALA A 146 3.38 -13.47 20.99
CA ALA A 146 4.13 -13.89 22.18
C ALA A 146 5.18 -12.87 22.65
N GLY A 147 5.62 -11.95 21.78
CA GLY A 147 6.57 -10.88 22.14
C GLY A 147 5.95 -9.49 22.32
N ASP A 148 4.63 -9.35 22.15
CA ASP A 148 3.90 -8.09 22.35
C ASP A 148 3.33 -7.99 23.80
N GLN A 149 3.74 -8.87 24.73
CA GLN A 149 3.24 -8.91 26.12
C GLN A 149 3.74 -7.69 26.94
N PRO A 150 2.86 -6.99 27.69
CA PRO A 150 3.24 -5.81 28.47
C PRO A 150 4.06 -6.21 29.70
N GLY A 151 5.38 -6.07 29.59
CA GLY A 151 6.35 -6.46 30.62
C GLY A 151 7.75 -6.61 30.03
N ASP A 152 7.83 -6.99 28.76
CA ASP A 152 9.06 -7.03 28.00
C ASP A 152 9.34 -5.63 27.45
N GLN A 153 10.15 -4.85 28.17
CA GLN A 153 10.70 -3.61 27.62
C GLN A 153 11.51 -3.96 26.37
N ALA A 154 11.03 -3.52 25.20
CA ALA A 154 11.74 -3.47 23.92
C ALA A 154 12.90 -4.49 23.76
N GLY A 155 12.57 -5.76 23.46
CA GLY A 155 13.52 -6.72 22.91
C GLY A 155 14.27 -7.60 23.92
N ASP A 156 13.54 -8.27 24.83
CA ASP A 156 14.15 -9.35 25.61
C ASP A 156 14.41 -10.59 24.73
N GLN A 157 15.61 -11.14 24.89
CA GLN A 157 16.44 -11.76 23.84
C GLN A 157 16.02 -13.16 23.36
N ALA A 158 15.03 -13.80 23.96
CA ALA A 158 14.78 -15.23 23.71
C ALA A 158 14.18 -15.55 22.32
N GLY A 159 13.53 -14.59 21.66
CA GLY A 159 12.87 -14.77 20.36
C GLY A 159 13.35 -13.87 19.23
N ALA A 160 14.34 -13.00 19.48
CA ALA A 160 14.90 -12.09 18.48
C ALA A 160 15.95 -12.77 17.58
N ASP A 161 16.57 -13.85 18.07
CA ASP A 161 17.69 -14.52 17.42
C ASP A 161 17.30 -15.85 16.73
N GLN A 162 16.03 -16.28 16.86
CA GLN A 162 15.57 -17.49 16.16
C GLN A 162 15.56 -17.23 14.65
N THR A 163 16.38 -17.99 13.92
CA THR A 163 16.39 -17.97 12.45
C THR A 163 15.11 -18.56 11.88
N LEU A 164 14.75 -18.16 10.67
CA LEU A 164 13.61 -18.72 9.97
C LEU A 164 13.74 -20.25 9.81
N ARG A 165 14.95 -20.75 9.57
CA ARG A 165 15.27 -22.18 9.54
C ARG A 165 14.84 -22.89 10.83
N ALA A 166 15.31 -22.39 11.97
CA ALA A 166 15.01 -23.00 13.27
C ALA A 166 13.50 -22.98 13.56
N PHE A 167 12.81 -21.89 13.22
CA PHE A 167 11.35 -21.80 13.34
C PHE A 167 10.61 -22.84 12.48
N LEU A 168 11.04 -23.02 11.22
CA LEU A 168 10.41 -23.94 10.29
C LEU A 168 10.61 -25.42 10.70
N ASP A 169 11.81 -25.74 11.19
CA ASP A 169 12.17 -27.06 11.68
C ASP A 169 11.38 -27.42 12.96
N GLU A 170 11.33 -26.50 13.93
CA GLU A 170 10.57 -26.67 15.18
C GLU A 170 9.08 -26.89 14.92
N ALA A 171 8.52 -26.16 13.95
CA ALA A 171 7.12 -26.29 13.57
C ALA A 171 6.81 -27.47 12.62
N GLY A 172 7.84 -28.23 12.22
CA GLY A 172 7.70 -29.44 11.39
C GLY A 172 7.14 -29.16 10.00
N PHE A 173 7.62 -28.10 9.32
CA PHE A 173 7.28 -27.84 7.92
C PHE A 173 8.01 -28.80 6.97
N SER A 174 7.34 -29.20 5.89
CA SER A 174 7.95 -30.12 4.93
C SER A 174 9.09 -29.47 4.14
N PRO A 175 10.13 -30.22 3.74
CA PRO A 175 11.18 -29.68 2.87
C PRO A 175 10.64 -29.10 1.56
N PHE A 176 9.54 -29.66 1.04
CA PHE A 176 8.88 -29.14 -0.15
C PHE A 176 8.26 -27.76 0.10
N PHE A 177 7.61 -27.54 1.25
CA PHE A 177 7.11 -26.22 1.63
C PHE A 177 8.23 -25.19 1.79
N VAL A 178 9.33 -25.56 2.44
CA VAL A 178 10.48 -24.66 2.60
C VAL A 178 11.01 -24.23 1.23
N ARG A 179 11.29 -25.19 0.34
CA ARG A 179 11.86 -24.94 -0.99
C ARG A 179 10.94 -24.18 -1.95
N GLN A 180 9.65 -24.48 -1.94
CA GLN A 180 8.69 -23.98 -2.95
C GLN A 180 7.91 -22.74 -2.49
N PHE A 181 7.90 -22.43 -1.20
CA PHE A 181 7.15 -21.30 -0.65
C PHE A 181 8.05 -20.35 0.16
N MET A 182 8.78 -20.83 1.16
CA MET A 182 9.52 -19.95 2.06
C MET A 182 10.78 -19.36 1.45
N GLU A 183 11.61 -20.19 0.80
CA GLU A 183 12.83 -19.72 0.13
C GLU A 183 12.50 -18.68 -0.95
N PRO A 184 11.57 -18.92 -1.91
CA PRO A 184 11.24 -17.93 -2.93
C PRO A 184 10.67 -16.65 -2.33
N LEU A 185 9.79 -16.75 -1.32
CA LEU A 185 9.18 -15.58 -0.68
C LEU A 185 10.23 -14.63 -0.11
N VAL A 186 11.22 -15.15 0.61
CA VAL A 186 12.26 -14.31 1.23
C VAL A 186 13.29 -13.86 0.20
N ALA A 187 13.74 -14.77 -0.66
CA ALA A 187 14.74 -14.48 -1.69
C ALA A 187 14.27 -13.40 -2.67
N ALA A 188 13.00 -13.44 -3.09
CA ALA A 188 12.45 -12.44 -4.00
C ALA A 188 12.24 -11.06 -3.36
N VAL A 189 11.93 -11.01 -2.06
CA VAL A 189 11.67 -9.74 -1.35
C VAL A 189 12.96 -8.97 -1.06
N TRP A 190 14.03 -9.66 -0.67
CA TRP A 190 15.32 -9.03 -0.32
C TRP A 190 16.43 -9.28 -1.34
N SER A 191 16.09 -9.85 -2.50
CA SER A 191 17.02 -10.14 -3.58
C SER A 191 18.28 -10.89 -3.08
N CYS A 192 18.09 -11.84 -2.18
CA CYS A 192 19.19 -12.56 -1.51
C CYS A 192 19.23 -14.02 -1.93
N ASP A 193 20.40 -14.64 -1.82
CA ASP A 193 20.57 -16.07 -2.14
C ASP A 193 19.58 -16.93 -1.32
N PRO A 194 18.83 -17.86 -1.95
CA PRO A 194 17.90 -18.75 -1.25
C PRO A 194 18.53 -19.50 -0.06
N SER A 195 19.82 -19.82 -0.10
CA SER A 195 20.51 -20.50 1.00
C SER A 195 20.65 -19.61 2.25
N VAL A 196 20.80 -18.29 2.04
CA VAL A 196 20.92 -17.26 3.10
C VAL A 196 19.54 -16.81 3.58
N ALA A 197 18.52 -16.89 2.73
CA ALA A 197 17.15 -16.46 3.02
C ALA A 197 16.57 -17.09 4.30
N LEU A 198 16.94 -18.33 4.63
CA LEU A 198 16.46 -19.03 5.82
C LEU A 198 17.19 -18.65 7.13
N ASP A 199 18.29 -17.90 7.03
CA ASP A 199 19.07 -17.48 8.20
C ASP A 199 18.59 -16.12 8.74
N TYR A 200 17.60 -15.51 8.08
CA TYR A 200 16.94 -14.27 8.52
C TYR A 200 16.27 -14.46 9.89
N PRO A 201 16.27 -13.42 10.76
CA PRO A 201 15.53 -13.47 12.02
C PRO A 201 14.02 -13.60 11.78
N ALA A 202 13.41 -14.70 12.26
CA ALA A 202 12.03 -15.06 11.95
C ALA A 202 11.03 -13.97 12.38
N ARG A 203 11.19 -13.42 13.59
CA ARG A 203 10.34 -12.34 14.11
C ARG A 203 10.42 -11.08 13.26
N TYR A 204 11.62 -10.69 12.82
CA TYR A 204 11.84 -9.50 12.00
C TYR A 204 11.16 -9.66 10.62
N LEU A 205 11.33 -10.82 10.00
CA LEU A 205 10.65 -11.20 8.75
C LEU A 205 9.12 -11.18 8.90
N PHE A 206 8.56 -11.79 9.95
CA PHE A 206 7.11 -11.85 10.10
C PHE A 206 6.50 -10.49 10.42
N ALA A 207 7.22 -9.64 11.16
CA ALA A 207 6.81 -8.26 11.39
C ALA A 207 6.71 -7.49 10.06
N PHE A 208 7.68 -7.68 9.16
CA PHE A 208 7.63 -7.14 7.80
C PHE A 208 6.41 -7.66 7.02
N LEU A 209 6.21 -8.99 6.99
CA LEU A 209 5.11 -9.60 6.24
C LEU A 209 3.75 -9.13 6.78
N ARG A 210 3.59 -8.99 8.11
CA ARG A 210 2.39 -8.43 8.74
C ARG A 210 2.18 -6.97 8.32
N HIS A 211 3.23 -6.15 8.41
CA HIS A 211 3.16 -4.72 8.07
C HIS A 211 2.72 -4.47 6.62
N HIS A 212 3.16 -5.33 5.70
CA HIS A 212 2.88 -5.21 4.26
C HIS A 212 1.63 -6.00 3.80
N GLY A 213 0.87 -6.60 4.71
CA GLY A 213 -0.32 -7.40 4.36
C GLY A 213 0.01 -8.67 3.56
N MET A 214 1.20 -9.23 3.77
CA MET A 214 1.70 -10.47 3.16
C MET A 214 1.63 -11.67 4.11
N LEU A 215 1.29 -11.45 5.40
CA LEU A 215 1.04 -12.51 6.39
C LEU A 215 -0.47 -12.85 6.51
N SER A 216 -1.23 -12.59 5.45
CA SER A 216 -2.66 -12.87 5.33
C SER A 216 -2.98 -13.36 3.92
N VAL A 217 -4.14 -13.99 3.74
CA VAL A 217 -4.62 -14.44 2.41
C VAL A 217 -5.47 -13.37 1.72
N PHE A 218 -5.97 -12.40 2.49
CA PHE A 218 -6.80 -11.28 2.03
C PHE A 218 -6.36 -9.98 2.72
N GLY A 219 -6.76 -8.83 2.18
CA GLY A 219 -6.50 -7.52 2.80
C GLY A 219 -5.13 -6.91 2.48
N SER A 220 -4.43 -7.42 1.46
CA SER A 220 -3.20 -6.80 0.98
C SER A 220 -3.48 -5.39 0.42
N PRO A 221 -2.61 -4.41 0.68
CA PRO A 221 -2.81 -3.05 0.21
C PRO A 221 -2.79 -2.99 -1.33
N THR A 222 -3.50 -2.01 -1.90
CA THR A 222 -3.41 -1.76 -3.34
C THR A 222 -2.06 -1.11 -3.64
N TRP A 223 -1.24 -1.82 -4.39
CA TRP A 223 0.05 -1.34 -4.86
C TRP A 223 -0.10 -0.32 -5.98
N ARG A 224 0.89 0.57 -6.07
CA ARG A 224 0.95 1.68 -7.01
C ARG A 224 2.38 1.87 -7.51
N THR A 225 2.51 2.53 -8.64
CA THR A 225 3.78 2.89 -9.28
C THR A 225 3.73 4.35 -9.72
N VAL A 226 4.89 4.98 -9.88
CA VAL A 226 4.99 6.39 -10.28
C VAL A 226 4.71 6.52 -11.76
N THR A 227 3.76 7.38 -12.15
CA THR A 227 3.42 7.58 -13.55
C THR A 227 4.58 8.26 -14.29
N GLY A 228 5.09 7.60 -15.33
CA GLY A 228 6.24 8.09 -16.11
C GLY A 228 7.61 7.83 -15.45
N GLY A 229 7.64 7.07 -14.36
CA GLY A 229 8.86 6.64 -13.68
C GLY A 229 9.24 7.49 -12.46
N SER A 230 9.98 6.88 -11.55
CA SER A 230 10.48 7.45 -10.31
C SER A 230 11.39 8.67 -10.51
N ARG A 231 12.09 8.77 -11.65
CA ARG A 231 12.85 9.96 -12.08
C ARG A 231 12.03 11.25 -11.96
N SER A 232 10.72 11.17 -12.14
CA SER A 232 9.82 12.31 -12.08
C SER A 232 9.85 13.05 -10.73
N TYR A 233 9.95 12.37 -9.58
CA TYR A 233 10.07 13.04 -8.29
C TYR A 233 11.51 13.51 -8.03
N VAL A 234 12.48 12.73 -8.48
CA VAL A 234 13.92 13.03 -8.35
C VAL A 234 14.27 14.33 -9.05
N GLU A 235 13.83 14.51 -10.30
CA GLU A 235 14.06 15.73 -11.08
C GLU A 235 13.40 16.95 -10.44
N ARG A 236 12.18 16.81 -9.90
CA ARG A 236 11.49 17.91 -9.23
C ARG A 236 12.21 18.36 -7.95
N ILE A 237 12.70 17.41 -7.15
CA ILE A 237 13.54 17.75 -5.98
C ILE A 237 14.84 18.44 -6.42
N GLY A 238 15.52 17.89 -7.44
CA GLY A 238 16.72 18.50 -7.99
C GLY A 238 16.49 19.93 -8.48
N ALA A 239 15.37 20.18 -9.16
CA ALA A 239 14.98 21.51 -9.62
C ALA A 239 14.72 22.48 -8.46
N GLU A 240 14.04 22.06 -7.39
CA GLU A 240 13.83 22.89 -6.20
C GLU A 240 15.13 23.23 -5.48
N LEU A 241 16.10 22.30 -5.47
CA LEU A 241 17.40 22.50 -4.85
C LEU A 241 18.32 23.42 -5.67
N THR A 242 18.16 23.49 -7.00
CA THR A 242 19.03 24.28 -7.90
C THR A 242 18.65 25.78 -7.94
N GLY A 243 18.29 26.34 -6.79
CA GLY A 243 17.81 27.72 -6.65
C GLY A 243 18.57 28.54 -5.60
N PRO A 244 18.01 29.65 -5.10
CA PRO A 244 18.67 30.47 -4.06
C PRO A 244 18.82 29.77 -2.70
N ARG A 245 18.28 28.56 -2.55
CA ARG A 245 18.23 27.79 -1.29
C ARG A 245 19.14 26.56 -1.30
N GLY A 246 19.87 26.29 -2.38
CA GLY A 246 20.80 25.18 -2.39
C GLY A 246 21.60 25.03 -3.68
N GLU A 247 22.36 23.95 -3.72
CA GLU A 247 23.21 23.56 -4.83
C GLU A 247 23.22 22.02 -4.93
N VAL A 248 23.19 21.51 -6.15
CA VAL A 248 23.35 20.08 -6.44
C VAL A 248 24.68 19.86 -7.14
N ARG A 249 25.48 18.91 -6.64
CA ARG A 249 26.80 18.57 -7.17
C ARG A 249 26.86 17.08 -7.50
N THR A 250 26.53 16.73 -8.74
CA THR A 250 26.74 15.39 -9.30
C THR A 250 28.19 15.19 -9.72
N GLY A 251 28.60 13.94 -9.96
CA GLY A 251 29.98 13.58 -10.29
C GLY A 251 31.00 13.99 -9.21
N THR A 252 30.53 14.28 -7.99
CA THR A 252 31.30 14.86 -6.89
C THR A 252 31.28 13.91 -5.70
N LYS A 253 32.06 12.84 -5.82
CA LYS A 253 32.21 11.85 -4.75
C LYS A 253 32.84 12.49 -3.51
N VAL A 254 32.16 12.44 -2.37
CA VAL A 254 32.77 12.78 -1.07
C VAL A 254 33.71 11.66 -0.67
N THR A 255 34.87 11.99 -0.12
CA THR A 255 35.90 11.03 0.32
C THR A 255 36.30 11.20 1.77
N GLY A 256 35.84 12.25 2.45
CA GLY A 256 36.17 12.49 3.84
C GLY A 256 35.18 13.40 4.55
N LEU A 257 34.83 13.02 5.78
CA LEU A 257 34.04 13.78 6.74
C LEU A 257 34.82 13.89 8.04
N ARG A 258 34.93 15.09 8.57
CA ARG A 258 35.58 15.36 9.86
C ARG A 258 34.85 16.43 10.64
N GLU A 259 34.35 16.08 11.82
CA GLU A 259 33.82 17.08 12.75
C GLU A 259 34.97 17.95 13.31
N VAL A 260 34.78 19.27 13.27
CA VAL A 260 35.72 20.28 13.77
C VAL A 260 34.98 21.25 14.69
N THR A 261 35.69 22.15 15.37
CA THR A 261 35.10 23.07 16.36
C THR A 261 33.94 23.90 15.81
N ASP A 262 34.01 24.33 14.55
CA ASP A 262 33.05 25.26 13.94
C ASP A 262 32.11 24.61 12.89
N GLY A 263 32.11 23.28 12.76
CA GLY A 263 31.24 22.58 11.82
C GLY A 263 31.71 21.18 11.49
N VAL A 264 31.40 20.73 10.28
CA VAL A 264 31.89 19.49 9.68
C VAL A 264 32.59 19.82 8.37
N GLN A 265 33.84 19.37 8.23
CA GLN A 265 34.59 19.46 6.99
C GLN A 265 34.19 18.31 6.07
N VAL A 266 33.83 18.64 4.83
CA VAL A 266 33.52 17.72 3.75
C VAL A 266 34.61 17.84 2.69
N THR A 267 35.29 16.73 2.39
CA THR A 267 36.33 16.65 1.36
C THR A 267 35.80 15.88 0.16
N ASP A 268 35.83 16.50 -1.02
CA ASP A 268 35.47 15.84 -2.28
C ASP A 268 36.65 15.08 -2.92
N GLY A 269 36.36 14.28 -3.94
CA GLY A 269 37.33 13.45 -4.64
C GLY A 269 38.44 14.22 -5.38
N ASN A 270 38.30 15.55 -5.53
CA ASN A 270 39.35 16.42 -6.05
C ASN A 270 40.24 16.99 -4.93
N GLY A 271 39.99 16.60 -3.68
CA GLY A 271 40.72 17.08 -2.50
C GLY A 271 40.28 18.46 -2.03
N ARG A 272 39.18 19.02 -2.56
CA ARG A 272 38.65 20.29 -2.07
C ARG A 272 37.88 20.03 -0.77
N THR A 273 38.18 20.83 0.25
CA THR A 273 37.53 20.77 1.56
C THR A 273 36.67 22.00 1.80
N GLU A 274 35.41 21.80 2.18
CA GLU A 274 34.47 22.85 2.56
C GLU A 274 33.85 22.55 3.94
N THR A 275 33.64 23.60 4.75
CA THR A 275 33.00 23.46 6.07
C THR A 275 31.51 23.76 5.99
N PHE A 276 30.70 22.91 6.64
CA PHE A 276 29.25 23.05 6.79
C PHE A 276 28.87 23.07 8.27
N ASP A 277 27.73 23.67 8.62
CA ASP A 277 27.25 23.71 10.01
C ASP A 277 26.76 22.33 10.46
N ALA A 278 26.21 21.54 9.53
CA ALA A 278 25.81 20.16 9.76
C ALA A 278 25.83 19.33 8.46
N VAL A 279 25.87 18.01 8.61
CA VAL A 279 25.94 17.04 7.50
C VAL A 279 24.97 15.89 7.74
N VAL A 280 24.18 15.56 6.72
CA VAL A 280 23.45 14.29 6.65
C VAL A 280 24.24 13.31 5.79
N VAL A 281 24.53 12.13 6.32
CA VAL A 281 25.22 11.04 5.62
C VAL A 281 24.17 10.05 5.14
N ALA A 282 23.82 10.11 3.85
CA ALA A 282 22.74 9.36 3.22
C ALA A 282 23.24 8.31 2.20
N VAL A 283 24.26 7.56 2.59
CA VAL A 283 24.92 6.51 1.78
C VAL A 283 24.87 5.16 2.50
N HIS A 284 25.23 4.05 1.83
CA HIS A 284 25.23 2.73 2.48
C HIS A 284 26.20 2.67 3.68
N PRO A 285 25.95 1.83 4.71
CA PRO A 285 26.75 1.81 5.94
C PRO A 285 28.25 1.66 5.74
N HIS A 286 28.68 0.78 4.82
CA HIS A 286 30.09 0.59 4.49
C HIS A 286 30.69 1.84 3.83
N GLN A 287 29.93 2.55 3.00
CA GLN A 287 30.32 3.82 2.39
C GLN A 287 30.41 4.90 3.46
N ALA A 288 29.39 5.02 4.33
CA ALA A 288 29.36 5.96 5.43
C ALA A 288 30.59 5.79 6.34
N LEU A 289 30.94 4.56 6.71
CA LEU A 289 32.13 4.27 7.50
C LEU A 289 33.43 4.68 6.78
N ALA A 290 33.52 4.47 5.46
CA ALA A 290 34.68 4.87 4.67
C ALA A 290 34.83 6.39 4.53
N LEU A 291 33.72 7.15 4.62
CA LEU A 291 33.74 8.61 4.61
C LEU A 291 34.25 9.21 5.93
N LEU A 292 34.09 8.53 7.07
CA LEU A 292 34.48 9.06 8.36
C LEU A 292 36.01 9.02 8.54
N THR A 293 36.62 10.20 8.71
CA THR A 293 38.09 10.29 8.89
C THR A 293 38.53 9.76 10.25
N GLU A 294 37.72 10.01 11.29
CA GLU A 294 37.98 9.65 12.68
C GLU A 294 36.70 9.03 13.29
N PRO A 295 36.25 7.85 12.84
CA PRO A 295 34.99 7.26 13.31
C PRO A 295 35.09 6.86 14.78
N THR A 296 34.02 7.12 15.54
CA THR A 296 33.89 6.66 16.92
C THR A 296 33.84 5.12 16.99
N PRO A 297 34.12 4.50 18.15
CA PRO A 297 33.98 3.06 18.33
C PRO A 297 32.58 2.54 17.93
N ALA A 298 31.52 3.26 18.33
CA ALA A 298 30.14 2.91 17.99
C ALA A 298 29.88 3.01 16.47
N GLN A 299 30.33 4.08 15.81
CA GLN A 299 30.21 4.23 14.35
C GLN A 299 30.89 3.09 13.60
N ARG A 300 32.09 2.67 14.05
CA ARG A 300 32.80 1.55 13.44
C ARG A 300 32.07 0.22 13.65
N GLU A 301 31.65 -0.05 14.88
CA GLU A 301 31.00 -1.31 15.25
C GLU A 301 29.66 -1.49 14.55
N VAL A 302 28.77 -0.49 14.63
CA VAL A 302 27.41 -0.57 14.12
C VAL A 302 27.38 -0.57 12.59
N LEU A 303 28.11 0.34 11.92
CA LEU A 303 28.09 0.42 10.45
C LEU A 303 28.72 -0.81 9.79
N ALA A 304 29.74 -1.42 10.41
CA ALA A 304 30.37 -2.63 9.90
C ALA A 304 29.49 -3.89 10.03
N ALA A 305 28.53 -3.87 10.96
CA ALA A 305 27.62 -5.00 11.22
C ALA A 305 26.40 -5.04 10.27
N MET A 306 26.35 -4.17 9.26
CA MET A 306 25.22 -4.04 8.32
C MET A 306 25.66 -4.37 6.89
N PRO A 307 25.82 -5.66 6.55
CA PRO A 307 26.32 -6.09 5.24
C PRO A 307 25.30 -5.86 4.12
N TYR A 308 25.82 -5.67 2.91
CA TYR A 308 25.07 -5.56 1.67
C TYR A 308 25.58 -6.62 0.68
N SER A 309 24.70 -7.09 -0.19
CA SER A 309 25.02 -7.98 -1.30
C SER A 309 24.91 -7.23 -2.62
N PRO A 310 25.93 -7.25 -3.49
CA PRO A 310 25.80 -6.76 -4.86
C PRO A 310 24.93 -7.72 -5.67
N ASN A 311 24.07 -7.17 -6.52
CA ASN A 311 23.19 -7.89 -7.43
C ASN A 311 23.18 -7.18 -8.79
N THR A 312 23.56 -7.90 -9.84
CA THR A 312 23.39 -7.41 -11.20
C THR A 312 21.92 -7.48 -11.61
N ALA A 313 21.43 -6.40 -12.20
CA ALA A 313 20.13 -6.32 -12.86
C ALA A 313 20.33 -6.15 -14.37
N LEU A 314 19.60 -6.93 -15.17
CA LEU A 314 19.57 -6.79 -16.63
C LEU A 314 18.18 -6.34 -17.05
N LEU A 315 18.05 -5.17 -17.68
CA LEU A 315 16.83 -4.75 -18.37
C LEU A 315 16.84 -5.37 -19.77
N HIS A 316 15.83 -6.16 -20.13
CA HIS A 316 15.79 -6.92 -21.38
C HIS A 316 14.36 -7.21 -21.87
N THR A 317 14.26 -7.90 -23.01
CA THR A 317 12.98 -8.35 -23.60
C THR A 317 12.83 -9.88 -23.71
N ASP A 318 13.85 -10.64 -23.29
CA ASP A 318 13.79 -12.11 -23.27
C ASP A 318 12.79 -12.69 -22.26
N ALA A 319 11.66 -13.19 -22.76
CA ALA A 319 10.59 -13.79 -21.97
C ALA A 319 10.83 -15.26 -21.58
N SER A 320 11.98 -15.87 -21.92
CA SER A 320 12.25 -17.29 -21.65
C SER A 320 12.42 -17.63 -20.17
N LEU A 321 12.75 -16.64 -19.33
CA LEU A 321 12.86 -16.76 -17.88
C LEU A 321 11.51 -16.70 -17.15
N LEU A 322 10.44 -16.24 -17.82
CA LEU A 322 9.09 -16.26 -17.24
C LEU A 322 8.55 -17.69 -17.10
N PRO A 323 7.48 -17.91 -16.30
CA PRO A 323 6.77 -19.17 -16.29
C PRO A 323 6.34 -19.63 -17.69
N THR A 324 6.46 -20.93 -17.93
CA THR A 324 6.13 -21.54 -19.21
C THR A 324 4.62 -21.59 -19.41
N ALA A 325 3.86 -21.93 -18.37
CA ALA A 325 2.41 -21.77 -18.38
C ALA A 325 2.00 -20.31 -18.18
N GLU A 326 1.24 -19.79 -19.14
CA GLU A 326 0.71 -18.43 -19.13
C GLU A 326 -0.10 -18.11 -17.87
N GLY A 327 -0.85 -19.09 -17.33
CA GLY A 327 -1.64 -18.91 -16.11
C GLY A 327 -0.81 -18.64 -14.85
N ALA A 328 0.49 -18.94 -14.88
CA ALA A 328 1.42 -18.68 -13.79
C ALA A 328 2.26 -17.41 -13.98
N ARG A 329 2.22 -16.75 -15.15
CA ARG A 329 3.04 -15.54 -15.38
C ARG A 329 2.58 -14.41 -14.48
N ALA A 330 3.52 -13.90 -13.70
CA ALA A 330 3.28 -12.94 -12.64
C ALA A 330 4.11 -11.67 -12.85
N SER A 331 4.01 -10.75 -11.89
CA SER A 331 4.76 -9.50 -11.91
C SER A 331 6.17 -9.76 -11.42
N TRP A 332 6.31 -10.65 -10.43
CA TRP A 332 7.57 -11.09 -9.85
C TRP A 332 7.69 -12.58 -10.11
N ASN A 333 8.72 -13.00 -10.84
CA ASN A 333 8.84 -14.38 -11.29
C ASN A 333 10.15 -14.95 -10.76
N PHE A 334 10.07 -15.73 -9.68
CA PHE A 334 11.21 -16.46 -9.15
C PHE A 334 11.48 -17.70 -10.01
N LEU A 335 12.73 -17.87 -10.43
CA LEU A 335 13.19 -19.02 -11.19
C LEU A 335 14.26 -19.77 -10.40
N ARG A 336 14.06 -21.08 -10.26
CA ARG A 336 15.14 -22.01 -9.93
C ARG A 336 15.49 -22.78 -11.20
N PRO A 337 16.64 -22.48 -11.83
CA PRO A 337 17.06 -23.16 -13.06
C PRO A 337 17.39 -24.63 -12.77
N SER A 338 17.37 -25.46 -13.80
CA SER A 338 17.81 -26.85 -13.69
C SER A 338 19.32 -26.95 -13.46
N ALA A 339 19.79 -28.05 -12.89
CA ALA A 339 21.18 -28.22 -12.47
C ALA A 339 22.22 -28.10 -13.62
N ASP A 340 21.82 -28.33 -14.86
CA ASP A 340 22.64 -28.14 -16.07
C ASP A 340 22.74 -26.68 -16.53
N GLN A 341 21.77 -25.85 -16.14
CA GLN A 341 21.75 -24.40 -16.38
C GLN A 341 22.29 -23.62 -15.18
N ALA A 342 22.36 -24.25 -14.02
CA ALA A 342 22.94 -23.70 -12.80
C ALA A 342 24.45 -23.49 -12.94
N ARG A 343 24.97 -22.41 -12.35
CA ARG A 343 26.42 -22.14 -12.39
C ARG A 343 27.15 -23.03 -11.39
N THR A 344 28.23 -23.66 -11.84
CA THR A 344 29.05 -24.55 -11.00
C THR A 344 29.99 -23.82 -10.02
N ASP A 345 30.07 -22.49 -10.08
CA ASP A 345 31.02 -21.68 -9.29
C ASP A 345 30.45 -21.09 -8.00
N GLY A 346 29.26 -21.55 -7.56
CA GLY A 346 28.71 -21.24 -6.24
C GLY A 346 28.15 -19.82 -6.07
N GLY A 347 28.08 -19.04 -7.16
CA GLY A 347 27.46 -17.71 -7.20
C GLY A 347 26.01 -17.75 -7.67
N GLU A 348 25.21 -18.72 -7.21
CA GLU A 348 23.80 -18.92 -7.61
C GLU A 348 22.83 -17.88 -7.02
N GLY A 349 23.27 -16.62 -6.88
CA GLY A 349 22.45 -15.51 -6.42
C GLY A 349 21.06 -15.54 -7.08
N VAL A 350 20.06 -15.07 -6.33
CA VAL A 350 18.65 -15.20 -6.69
C VAL A 350 18.36 -14.87 -8.16
N VAL A 351 17.57 -15.70 -8.84
CA VAL A 351 17.07 -15.39 -10.18
C VAL A 351 15.61 -14.96 -10.07
N VAL A 352 15.37 -13.65 -10.13
CA VAL A 352 14.02 -13.07 -10.15
C VAL A 352 13.86 -12.17 -11.37
N THR A 353 12.85 -12.45 -12.18
CA THR A 353 12.46 -11.60 -13.30
C THR A 353 11.20 -10.81 -12.96
N TYR A 354 11.31 -9.49 -13.01
CA TYR A 354 10.18 -8.57 -12.85
C TYR A 354 9.59 -8.24 -14.22
N ASP A 355 8.29 -8.46 -14.40
CA ASP A 355 7.55 -8.03 -15.58
C ASP A 355 7.18 -6.54 -15.44
N LEU A 356 8.05 -5.67 -15.96
CA LEU A 356 7.93 -4.22 -15.82
C LEU A 356 6.77 -3.66 -16.63
N THR A 357 6.49 -4.24 -17.80
CA THR A 357 5.27 -3.89 -18.56
C THR A 357 4.02 -4.08 -17.70
N ARG A 358 3.93 -5.20 -16.96
CA ARG A 358 2.78 -5.50 -16.09
C ARG A 358 2.78 -4.67 -14.81
N LEU A 359 3.92 -4.56 -14.13
CA LEU A 359 4.08 -3.79 -12.88
C LEU A 359 3.78 -2.32 -13.08
N GLN A 360 4.34 -1.72 -14.13
CA GLN A 360 4.25 -0.29 -14.38
C GLN A 360 3.05 0.08 -15.26
N ARG A 361 2.31 -0.92 -15.77
CA ARG A 361 1.21 -0.75 -16.74
C ARG A 361 1.65 0.09 -17.94
N LEU A 362 2.77 -0.29 -18.53
CA LEU A 362 3.30 0.38 -19.71
C LEU A 362 2.34 0.14 -20.89
N ASP A 363 2.03 1.20 -21.63
CA ASP A 363 1.16 1.14 -22.81
C ASP A 363 1.97 0.71 -24.04
N THR A 364 2.29 -0.58 -24.09
CA THR A 364 3.08 -1.22 -25.15
C THR A 364 2.76 -2.72 -25.25
N ASP A 365 2.92 -3.28 -26.45
CA ASP A 365 2.87 -4.72 -26.69
C ASP A 365 4.21 -5.41 -26.37
N THR A 366 5.29 -4.63 -26.27
CA THR A 366 6.63 -5.11 -25.93
C THR A 366 6.70 -5.46 -24.44
N ARG A 367 7.23 -6.65 -24.14
CA ARG A 367 7.44 -7.10 -22.77
C ARG A 367 8.82 -6.65 -22.30
N TYR A 368 8.86 -5.62 -21.46
CA TYR A 368 10.07 -5.18 -20.78
C TYR A 368 10.19 -5.88 -19.43
N LEU A 369 11.37 -6.48 -19.21
CA LEU A 369 11.67 -7.30 -18.06
C LEU A 369 12.95 -6.80 -17.41
N VAL A 370 13.04 -6.86 -16.08
CA VAL A 370 14.35 -6.78 -15.41
C VAL A 370 14.60 -8.07 -14.65
N THR A 371 15.74 -8.71 -14.92
CA THR A 371 16.16 -9.90 -14.19
C THR A 371 17.30 -9.57 -13.25
N LEU A 372 17.12 -9.89 -11.97
CA LEU A 372 18.17 -9.92 -10.97
C LEU A 372 18.81 -11.31 -10.96
N GLY A 373 20.14 -11.35 -10.92
CA GLY A 373 20.91 -12.59 -10.99
C GLY A 373 20.74 -13.35 -12.31
N GLY A 374 21.37 -14.52 -12.42
CA GLY A 374 21.18 -15.40 -13.58
C GLY A 374 21.56 -14.79 -14.93
N GLU A 375 22.54 -13.88 -14.98
CA GLU A 375 22.91 -13.15 -16.21
C GLU A 375 23.19 -14.07 -17.41
N HIS A 376 23.74 -15.26 -17.15
CA HIS A 376 24.06 -16.26 -18.17
C HIS A 376 22.83 -16.95 -18.78
N LEU A 377 21.65 -16.75 -18.18
CA LEU A 377 20.37 -17.29 -18.66
C LEU A 377 19.65 -16.33 -19.62
N VAL A 378 19.95 -15.03 -19.54
CA VAL A 378 19.32 -14.00 -20.39
C VAL A 378 19.99 -13.96 -21.76
N ASP A 379 19.20 -13.99 -22.84
CA ASP A 379 19.74 -13.79 -24.19
C ASP A 379 20.45 -12.41 -24.30
N PRO A 380 21.78 -12.37 -24.52
CA PRO A 380 22.53 -11.12 -24.59
C PRO A 380 22.05 -10.18 -25.70
N ALA A 381 21.42 -10.71 -26.76
CA ALA A 381 20.89 -9.89 -27.86
C ALA A 381 19.62 -9.12 -27.46
N SER A 382 18.97 -9.52 -26.37
CA SER A 382 17.74 -8.89 -25.86
C SER A 382 17.99 -7.83 -24.79
N VAL A 383 19.22 -7.72 -24.30
CA VAL A 383 19.61 -6.82 -23.21
C VAL A 383 19.62 -5.37 -23.70
N ILE A 384 18.88 -4.53 -22.99
CA ILE A 384 18.78 -3.10 -23.20
C ILE A 384 19.79 -2.37 -22.31
N ASP A 385 19.88 -2.78 -21.04
CA ASP A 385 20.78 -2.16 -20.06
C ASP A 385 21.23 -3.14 -18.97
N ARG A 386 22.36 -2.82 -18.34
CA ARG A 386 22.95 -3.57 -17.21
C ARG A 386 23.23 -2.62 -16.06
N MET A 387 22.72 -2.96 -14.88
CA MET A 387 22.88 -2.16 -13.67
C MET A 387 23.43 -3.02 -12.54
N GLU A 388 24.10 -2.37 -11.59
CA GLU A 388 24.55 -2.98 -10.34
C GLU A 388 23.82 -2.32 -9.18
N TYR A 389 23.08 -3.14 -8.41
CA TYR A 389 22.39 -2.71 -7.20
C TYR A 389 22.98 -3.42 -5.99
N GLU A 390 22.79 -2.83 -4.81
CA GLU A 390 23.17 -3.48 -3.56
C GLU A 390 21.95 -3.60 -2.66
N HIS A 391 21.73 -4.79 -2.11
CA HIS A 391 20.60 -5.07 -1.22
C HIS A 391 21.10 -5.40 0.19
N PRO A 392 20.41 -4.91 1.26
CA PRO A 392 20.81 -5.19 2.62
C PRO A 392 20.62 -6.67 2.96
N LEU A 393 21.56 -7.23 3.73
CA LEU A 393 21.46 -8.58 4.27
C LEU A 393 21.07 -8.49 5.76
N TYR A 394 19.93 -9.09 6.11
CA TYR A 394 19.44 -9.11 7.48
C TYR A 394 19.87 -10.37 8.23
N THR A 395 20.85 -10.20 9.11
CA THR A 395 21.24 -11.16 10.14
C THR A 395 20.80 -10.70 11.53
N PRO A 396 20.75 -11.58 12.55
CA PRO A 396 20.53 -11.17 13.94
C PRO A 396 21.45 -10.01 14.38
N GLU A 397 22.72 -10.06 13.99
CA GLU A 397 23.72 -9.03 14.29
C GLU A 397 23.37 -7.70 13.61
N SER A 398 22.98 -7.72 12.33
CA SER A 398 22.60 -6.49 11.60
C SER A 398 21.33 -5.85 12.17
N VAL A 399 20.36 -6.65 12.62
CA VAL A 399 19.11 -6.16 13.22
C VAL A 399 19.38 -5.62 14.64
N ALA A 400 20.31 -6.22 15.38
CA ALA A 400 20.79 -5.67 16.64
C ALA A 400 21.52 -4.33 16.43
N ALA A 401 22.40 -4.24 15.42
CA ALA A 401 23.09 -3.02 15.05
C ALA A 401 22.11 -1.90 14.62
N GLN A 402 21.06 -2.24 13.87
CA GLN A 402 20.00 -1.29 13.47
C GLN A 402 19.38 -0.56 14.67
N ARG A 403 19.18 -1.23 15.81
CA ARG A 403 18.61 -0.61 17.02
C ARG A 403 19.54 0.42 17.66
N ARG A 404 20.83 0.34 17.38
CA ARG A 404 21.89 1.22 17.91
C ARG A 404 22.21 2.39 16.99
N LEU A 405 21.56 2.50 15.82
CA LEU A 405 21.77 3.63 14.90
C LEU A 405 21.63 5.02 15.56
N PRO A 406 20.71 5.27 16.52
CA PRO A 406 20.64 6.56 17.20
C PRO A 406 21.90 6.92 18.01
N GLU A 407 22.76 5.96 18.35
CA GLU A 407 24.05 6.20 19.03
C GLU A 407 25.09 6.84 18.11
N LEU A 408 24.89 6.81 16.79
CA LEU A 408 25.88 7.23 15.80
C LEU A 408 25.90 8.73 15.54
N ASP A 409 24.75 9.37 15.74
CA ASP A 409 24.53 10.78 15.46
C ASP A 409 25.26 11.68 16.46
N SER A 410 25.65 12.87 16.00
CA SER A 410 26.12 13.98 16.82
C SER A 410 25.17 15.19 16.68
N ASP A 411 25.53 16.33 17.27
CA ASP A 411 24.78 17.58 17.08
C ASP A 411 24.93 18.17 15.67
N ARG A 412 25.89 17.66 14.89
CA ARG A 412 26.25 18.18 13.56
C ARG A 412 26.28 17.11 12.47
N LEU A 413 26.30 15.83 12.84
CA LEU A 413 26.36 14.72 11.91
C LEU A 413 25.18 13.78 12.18
N ALA A 414 24.39 13.49 11.16
CA ALA A 414 23.28 12.54 11.28
C ALA A 414 23.29 11.53 10.12
N PHE A 415 22.98 10.27 10.41
CA PHE A 415 22.97 9.19 9.42
C PHE A 415 21.55 8.93 8.90
N ALA A 416 21.42 8.64 7.61
CA ALA A 416 20.15 8.34 6.97
C ALA A 416 20.32 7.25 5.90
N GLY A 417 19.27 6.48 5.65
CA GLY A 417 19.30 5.41 4.66
C GLY A 417 18.27 4.35 4.97
N ALA A 418 17.89 3.57 3.95
CA ALA A 418 16.86 2.54 4.06
C ALA A 418 17.20 1.45 5.11
N TYR A 419 18.49 1.32 5.48
CA TYR A 419 18.97 0.48 6.57
C TYR A 419 18.47 0.88 7.97
N HIS A 420 17.75 2.00 8.12
CA HIS A 420 17.02 2.34 9.35
C HIS A 420 15.68 1.56 9.49
N GLY A 421 15.32 0.76 8.50
CA GLY A 421 14.18 -0.14 8.53
C GLY A 421 14.41 -1.38 7.67
N TRP A 422 13.40 -1.81 6.91
CA TRP A 422 13.44 -3.05 6.14
C TRP A 422 14.11 -2.92 4.77
N GLY A 423 14.74 -1.77 4.48
CA GLY A 423 15.46 -1.56 3.23
C GLY A 423 14.59 -0.99 2.11
N PHE A 424 13.36 -0.56 2.42
CA PHE A 424 12.41 -0.05 1.43
C PHE A 424 12.51 1.48 1.25
N HIS A 425 11.89 1.98 0.19
CA HIS A 425 11.95 3.40 -0.16
C HIS A 425 11.36 4.32 0.92
N GLU A 426 10.29 3.89 1.61
CA GLU A 426 9.74 4.62 2.76
C GLU A 426 10.74 4.66 3.93
N ASP A 427 11.48 3.58 4.20
CA ASP A 427 12.49 3.59 5.27
C ASP A 427 13.60 4.59 4.97
N GLY A 428 13.98 4.71 3.70
CA GLY A 428 14.88 5.75 3.24
C GLY A 428 14.27 7.15 3.42
N ALA A 429 13.05 7.40 2.95
CA ALA A 429 12.39 8.71 3.11
C ALA A 429 12.23 9.11 4.58
N ARG A 430 11.71 8.20 5.41
CA ARG A 430 11.52 8.38 6.86
C ARG A 430 12.84 8.66 7.57
N SER A 431 13.91 7.93 7.24
CA SER A 431 15.23 8.19 7.84
C SER A 431 15.84 9.52 7.40
N GLY A 432 15.65 9.93 6.14
CA GLY A 432 16.05 11.25 5.67
C GLY A 432 15.37 12.39 6.43
N LEU A 433 14.05 12.28 6.64
CA LEU A 433 13.29 13.21 7.48
C LEU A 433 13.78 13.20 8.93
N ALA A 434 14.01 12.02 9.51
CA ALA A 434 14.50 11.88 10.88
C ALA A 434 15.87 12.53 11.07
N ALA A 435 16.81 12.31 10.15
CA ALA A 435 18.14 12.92 10.20
C ALA A 435 18.09 14.45 10.07
N ALA A 436 17.30 14.98 9.14
CA ALA A 436 17.10 16.43 9.03
C ALA A 436 16.51 17.01 10.33
N THR A 437 15.52 16.33 10.91
CA THR A 437 14.88 16.73 12.17
C THR A 437 15.84 16.66 13.36
N ARG A 438 16.68 15.62 13.44
CA ARG A 438 17.72 15.47 14.48
C ARG A 438 18.71 16.63 14.49
N LEU A 439 18.98 17.20 13.31
CA LEU A 439 19.81 18.38 13.15
C LEU A 439 19.05 19.68 13.41
N GLY A 440 17.75 19.66 13.75
CA GLY A 440 16.94 20.85 14.03
C GLY A 440 16.37 21.52 12.79
N LEU A 441 16.33 20.82 11.66
CA LEU A 441 15.67 21.28 10.44
C LEU A 441 14.21 20.82 10.48
N THR A 442 13.29 21.60 9.92
CA THR A 442 11.87 21.31 10.00
C THR A 442 11.28 21.12 8.62
N TRP A 443 10.35 20.17 8.50
CA TRP A 443 9.44 20.08 7.36
C TRP A 443 8.09 20.63 7.82
N PRO A 444 7.84 21.95 7.68
CA PRO A 444 6.58 22.52 8.11
C PRO A 444 5.45 21.77 7.42
N GLU A 445 4.37 21.48 8.16
CA GLU A 445 3.14 21.04 7.52
C GLU A 445 2.81 22.03 6.40
N PRO A 446 2.39 21.54 5.21
CA PRO A 446 1.98 22.42 4.14
C PRO A 446 0.96 23.40 4.71
N VAL A 447 1.24 24.71 4.62
CA VAL A 447 0.17 25.70 4.72
C VAL A 447 -0.82 25.28 3.64
N PRO A 448 -2.08 24.95 3.98
CA PRO A 448 -3.00 24.42 3.00
C PRO A 448 -2.98 25.35 1.79
N SER A 449 -2.46 24.87 0.65
CA SER A 449 -2.85 25.46 -0.62
C SER A 449 -4.35 25.40 -0.59
N ALA A 450 -5.01 26.55 -0.60
CA ALA A 450 -6.47 26.66 -0.44
C ALA A 450 -7.07 25.51 -1.25
N PRO A 451 -7.75 24.54 -0.60
CA PRO A 451 -8.21 23.36 -1.30
C PRO A 451 -9.00 23.84 -2.51
N ALA A 452 -8.83 23.17 -3.65
CA ALA A 452 -9.84 23.26 -4.70
C ALA A 452 -11.17 22.95 -3.99
N GLU A 453 -11.97 23.99 -3.77
CA GLU A 453 -12.95 24.15 -2.70
C GLU A 453 -13.49 22.81 -2.18
N ALA A 454 -12.79 22.22 -1.19
CA ALA A 454 -13.35 21.14 -0.41
C ALA A 454 -14.45 21.80 0.41
N GLU A 455 -15.70 21.54 0.06
CA GLU A 455 -16.82 22.07 0.81
C GLU A 455 -16.63 21.68 2.29
N PRO A 456 -16.71 22.65 3.22
CA PRO A 456 -16.52 22.36 4.62
C PRO A 456 -17.49 21.27 5.05
N VAL A 457 -16.98 20.27 5.80
CA VAL A 457 -17.82 19.24 6.41
C VAL A 457 -18.96 19.94 7.15
N PRO A 458 -20.23 19.65 6.83
CA PRO A 458 -21.33 20.36 7.44
C PRO A 458 -21.37 20.05 8.94
N ALA A 459 -21.84 21.03 9.72
CA ALA A 459 -22.07 20.83 11.14
C ALA A 459 -23.01 19.63 11.35
N THR A 460 -22.55 18.65 12.13
CA THR A 460 -23.35 17.50 12.55
C THR A 460 -24.19 17.86 13.78
N PRO A 461 -25.41 17.31 13.92
CA PRO A 461 -26.09 16.45 12.96
C PRO A 461 -26.63 17.24 11.75
N ALA A 462 -26.49 16.68 10.55
CA ALA A 462 -27.08 17.20 9.33
C ALA A 462 -28.06 16.20 8.71
N VAL A 463 -29.12 16.69 8.06
CA VAL A 463 -30.06 15.84 7.33
C VAL A 463 -30.01 16.21 5.86
N TYR A 464 -29.73 15.23 5.01
CA TYR A 464 -29.77 15.36 3.56
C TYR A 464 -31.15 14.97 3.05
N ARG A 465 -31.72 15.78 2.16
CA ARG A 465 -32.83 15.34 1.32
C ARG A 465 -32.24 14.59 0.14
N THR A 466 -32.45 13.28 0.12
CA THR A 466 -31.80 12.39 -0.84
C THR A 466 -32.78 11.85 -1.88
N SER A 467 -32.24 11.49 -3.03
CA SER A 467 -32.90 10.73 -4.08
C SER A 467 -32.11 9.45 -4.28
N VAL A 468 -32.79 8.32 -4.10
CA VAL A 468 -32.23 6.98 -4.25
C VAL A 468 -32.61 6.45 -5.63
N THR A 469 -31.62 6.23 -6.48
CA THR A 469 -31.80 5.71 -7.83
C THR A 469 -31.22 4.31 -7.95
N HIS A 470 -32.02 3.38 -8.45
CA HIS A 470 -31.59 2.03 -8.78
C HIS A 470 -31.73 1.83 -10.28
N THR A 471 -30.63 1.47 -10.93
CA THR A 471 -30.61 1.16 -12.35
C THR A 471 -30.12 -0.26 -12.55
N ARG A 472 -30.98 -1.12 -13.08
CA ARG A 472 -30.61 -2.43 -13.61
C ARG A 472 -30.44 -2.27 -15.11
N ARG A 473 -29.28 -2.66 -15.65
CA ARG A 473 -28.99 -2.58 -17.09
C ARG A 473 -29.22 -3.91 -17.79
N ARG A 474 -29.02 -5.03 -17.08
CA ARG A 474 -29.24 -6.40 -17.59
C ARG A 474 -30.05 -7.30 -16.64
N PRO A 475 -30.78 -8.30 -17.16
CA PRO A 475 -30.99 -8.57 -18.59
C PRO A 475 -31.89 -7.52 -19.26
N TRP A 476 -32.68 -6.77 -18.49
CA TRP A 476 -33.58 -5.72 -19.00
C TRP A 476 -33.21 -4.37 -18.35
N LYS A 477 -33.25 -3.30 -19.14
CA LYS A 477 -33.00 -1.94 -18.65
C LYS A 477 -34.20 -1.45 -17.86
N ARG A 478 -34.02 -1.18 -16.57
CA ARG A 478 -35.02 -0.55 -15.70
C ARG A 478 -34.34 0.35 -14.68
N THR A 479 -34.82 1.58 -14.61
CA THR A 479 -34.44 2.54 -13.57
C THR A 479 -35.66 2.87 -12.73
N PHE A 480 -35.50 2.93 -11.41
CA PHE A 480 -36.48 3.52 -10.52
C PHE A 480 -35.79 4.46 -9.54
N THR A 481 -36.46 5.57 -9.24
CA THR A 481 -35.95 6.63 -8.37
C THR A 481 -37.03 6.99 -7.36
N HIS A 482 -36.63 7.18 -6.11
CA HIS A 482 -37.53 7.62 -5.04
C HIS A 482 -36.82 8.60 -4.10
N ALA A 483 -37.59 9.52 -3.52
CA ALA A 483 -37.08 10.45 -2.53
C ALA A 483 -36.96 9.75 -1.15
N SER A 484 -35.85 10.02 -0.48
CA SER A 484 -35.56 9.59 0.89
C SER A 484 -34.90 10.76 1.65
N SER A 485 -34.41 10.49 2.85
CA SER A 485 -33.53 11.39 3.62
C SER A 485 -32.30 10.60 4.07
N LEU A 486 -31.22 11.23 4.49
CA LEU A 486 -30.15 10.53 5.20
C LEU A 486 -29.55 11.46 6.25
N TRP A 487 -29.26 10.93 7.42
CA TRP A 487 -28.60 11.69 8.48
C TRP A 487 -27.09 11.53 8.34
N LEU A 488 -26.37 12.62 8.57
CA LEU A 488 -24.94 12.63 8.81
C LEU A 488 -24.74 13.02 10.28
N VAL A 489 -24.18 12.11 11.07
CA VAL A 489 -23.95 12.29 12.51
C VAL A 489 -22.49 12.02 12.84
N ASP A 490 -21.98 12.68 13.87
CA ASP A 490 -20.75 12.26 14.52
C ASP A 490 -21.09 11.12 15.49
N VAL A 491 -20.38 9.99 15.41
CA VAL A 491 -20.68 8.82 16.25
C VAL A 491 -20.38 9.05 17.73
N ASP A 492 -19.58 10.05 18.08
CA ASP A 492 -19.31 10.43 19.47
C ASP A 492 -20.26 11.50 20.00
N ASP A 493 -20.91 12.26 19.11
CA ASP A 493 -21.88 13.31 19.44
C ASP A 493 -23.23 13.03 18.76
N LEU A 494 -23.80 11.88 19.12
CA LEU A 494 -25.08 11.44 18.58
C LEU A 494 -26.23 12.31 19.12
N PRO A 495 -27.22 12.66 18.27
CA PRO A 495 -28.37 13.44 18.71
C PRO A 495 -29.17 12.76 19.84
N ASP A 496 -29.25 13.40 21.01
CA ASP A 496 -30.16 12.96 22.07
C ASP A 496 -31.55 13.55 21.86
N HIS A 497 -32.52 12.67 21.60
CA HIS A 497 -33.90 13.06 21.35
C HIS A 497 -34.84 12.76 22.52
N ARG A 498 -34.32 12.39 23.70
CA ARG A 498 -35.13 12.14 24.89
C ARG A 498 -35.95 13.38 25.31
N PRO A 499 -37.19 13.18 25.79
CA PRO A 499 -37.89 11.91 25.99
C PRO A 499 -38.58 11.36 24.73
N LEU A 500 -38.57 12.08 23.62
CA LEU A 500 -39.29 11.72 22.39
C LEU A 500 -38.48 10.82 21.44
N ALA A 501 -37.42 10.17 21.92
CA ALA A 501 -36.48 9.36 21.14
C ALA A 501 -37.18 8.31 20.27
N PHE A 502 -38.22 7.66 20.80
CA PHE A 502 -39.06 6.71 20.05
C PHE A 502 -39.71 7.30 18.78
N LEU A 503 -40.08 8.59 18.82
CA LEU A 503 -40.70 9.31 17.70
C LEU A 503 -39.68 10.06 16.84
N LYS A 504 -38.58 10.48 17.45
CA LYS A 504 -37.61 11.39 16.84
C LYS A 504 -36.40 10.68 16.22
N GLY A 505 -36.16 9.42 16.57
CA GLY A 505 -35.02 8.65 16.10
C GLY A 505 -34.00 8.38 17.19
N THR A 506 -33.32 7.23 17.12
CA THR A 506 -32.10 6.90 17.87
C THR A 506 -31.07 6.27 16.94
N PHE A 507 -29.79 6.51 17.19
CA PHE A 507 -28.68 5.83 16.51
C PHE A 507 -28.10 4.82 17.49
N GLU A 508 -28.20 3.54 17.16
CA GLU A 508 -27.90 2.45 18.11
C GLU A 508 -26.94 1.44 17.48
N ALA A 509 -26.00 0.93 18.26
CA ALA A 509 -25.01 -0.03 17.78
C ALA A 509 -25.63 -1.32 17.22
N ARG A 510 -26.79 -1.75 17.74
CA ARG A 510 -27.53 -2.91 17.24
C ARG A 510 -28.01 -2.79 15.78
N ASP A 511 -27.97 -1.59 15.21
CA ASP A 511 -28.36 -1.31 13.83
C ASP A 511 -27.18 -1.35 12.85
N HIS A 512 -25.99 -1.61 13.36
CA HIS A 512 -24.71 -1.53 12.64
C HIS A 512 -23.83 -2.74 13.00
N LEU A 513 -22.68 -2.85 12.34
CA LEU A 513 -21.72 -3.94 12.55
C LEU A 513 -21.24 -4.04 14.01
N GLY A 514 -20.97 -5.26 14.48
CA GLY A 514 -20.32 -5.54 15.75
C GLY A 514 -21.27 -5.88 16.90
N ASP A 515 -20.80 -5.66 18.13
CA ASP A 515 -21.49 -6.03 19.36
C ASP A 515 -22.51 -4.95 19.76
N PRO A 516 -23.81 -5.26 19.88
CA PRO A 516 -24.85 -4.34 20.32
C PRO A 516 -24.60 -3.68 21.68
N ALA A 517 -23.76 -4.28 22.53
CA ALA A 517 -23.41 -3.74 23.85
C ALA A 517 -22.29 -2.69 23.82
N ARG A 518 -21.60 -2.53 22.69
CA ARG A 518 -20.52 -1.55 22.49
C ARG A 518 -21.04 -0.29 21.78
N SER A 519 -20.27 0.79 21.84
CA SER A 519 -20.54 1.99 21.04
C SER A 519 -20.26 1.75 19.55
N LEU A 520 -20.83 2.61 18.69
CA LEU A 520 -20.54 2.60 17.25
C LEU A 520 -19.05 2.78 16.96
N ARG A 521 -18.38 3.67 17.70
CA ARG A 521 -16.93 3.89 17.59
C ARG A 521 -16.16 2.62 17.96
N GLU A 522 -16.45 1.99 19.10
CA GLU A 522 -15.73 0.78 19.53
C GLU A 522 -15.90 -0.37 18.54
N ASN A 523 -17.09 -0.56 17.98
CA ASN A 523 -17.32 -1.57 16.96
C ASN A 523 -16.57 -1.26 15.67
N LEU A 524 -16.60 0.00 15.21
CA LEU A 524 -15.87 0.43 14.03
C LEU A 524 -14.35 0.27 14.21
N VAL A 525 -13.80 0.73 15.33
CA VAL A 525 -12.37 0.58 15.66
C VAL A 525 -11.99 -0.90 15.77
N GLY A 526 -12.85 -1.72 16.37
CA GLY A 526 -12.66 -3.17 16.42
C GLY A 526 -12.61 -3.80 15.02
N PHE A 527 -13.51 -3.39 14.12
CA PHE A 527 -13.49 -3.84 12.73
C PHE A 527 -12.21 -3.36 12.00
N LEU A 528 -11.86 -2.07 12.11
CA LEU A 528 -10.66 -1.51 11.51
C LEU A 528 -9.39 -2.22 12.00
N ALA A 529 -9.33 -2.58 13.28
CA ALA A 529 -8.22 -3.35 13.84
C ALA A 529 -8.10 -4.75 13.21
N THR A 530 -9.20 -5.42 12.85
CA THR A 530 -9.13 -6.69 12.10
C THR A 530 -8.63 -6.51 10.67
N GLN A 531 -8.66 -5.29 10.16
CA GLN A 531 -8.10 -4.88 8.87
C GLN A 531 -6.73 -4.17 9.03
N ASP A 532 -6.14 -4.25 10.22
CA ASP A 532 -4.88 -3.60 10.60
C ASP A 532 -4.83 -2.07 10.36
N VAL A 533 -5.96 -1.40 10.53
CA VAL A 533 -6.08 0.05 10.49
C VAL A 533 -6.33 0.56 11.90
N THR A 534 -5.49 1.49 12.36
CA THR A 534 -5.65 2.18 13.65
C THR A 534 -5.95 3.65 13.37
N PRO A 535 -7.21 4.11 13.50
CA PRO A 535 -7.56 5.51 13.27
C PRO A 535 -7.01 6.42 14.37
N ASP A 536 -6.81 7.71 14.08
CA ASP A 536 -6.42 8.71 15.09
C ASP A 536 -7.46 8.74 16.23
N PRO A 537 -7.08 8.48 17.49
CA PRO A 537 -8.01 8.49 18.61
C PRO A 537 -8.63 9.87 18.87
N ALA A 538 -7.98 10.95 18.42
CA ALA A 538 -8.52 12.31 18.49
C ALA A 538 -9.40 12.68 17.29
N GLY A 539 -9.49 11.79 16.29
CA GLY A 539 -10.20 11.98 15.04
C GLY A 539 -11.71 11.76 15.12
N ARG A 540 -12.47 12.53 14.34
CA ARG A 540 -13.93 12.41 14.26
C ARG A 540 -14.34 11.23 13.37
N VAL A 541 -15.47 10.62 13.67
CA VAL A 541 -16.04 9.57 12.82
C VAL A 541 -17.44 9.99 12.41
N LEU A 542 -17.60 10.28 11.13
CA LEU A 542 -18.88 10.68 10.56
C LEU A 542 -19.61 9.45 10.02
N LEU A 543 -20.90 9.35 10.30
CA LEU A 543 -21.77 8.27 9.86
C LEU A 543 -22.95 8.82 9.05
N ALA A 544 -23.03 8.42 7.79
CA ALA A 544 -24.21 8.59 6.96
C ALA A 544 -25.15 7.39 7.11
N THR A 545 -26.31 7.58 7.75
CA THR A 545 -27.27 6.51 8.08
C THR A 545 -28.69 7.04 8.31
N GLN A 546 -29.67 6.17 8.54
CA GLN A 546 -30.98 6.52 9.10
C GLN A 546 -31.05 6.18 10.60
N PRO A 547 -31.76 6.99 11.40
CA PRO A 547 -32.06 6.66 12.78
C PRO A 547 -33.19 5.62 12.88
N ARG A 548 -33.12 4.81 13.94
CA ARG A 548 -34.20 3.94 14.36
C ARG A 548 -35.37 4.77 14.87
N THR A 549 -36.54 4.64 14.24
CA THR A 549 -37.75 5.37 14.65
C THR A 549 -38.94 4.43 14.74
N LEU A 550 -39.82 4.63 15.73
CA LEU A 550 -40.93 3.72 16.05
C LEU A 550 -40.51 2.26 16.21
N GLY A 551 -39.28 2.04 16.70
CA GLY A 551 -38.71 0.71 16.87
C GLY A 551 -38.24 0.02 15.58
N TYR A 552 -38.19 0.72 14.44
CA TYR A 552 -37.73 0.17 13.16
C TYR A 552 -36.52 0.94 12.61
N CYS A 553 -35.55 0.21 12.05
CA CYS A 553 -34.41 0.74 11.34
C CYS A 553 -34.09 -0.17 10.15
N PHE A 554 -33.78 0.40 8.98
CA PHE A 554 -33.24 -0.35 7.86
C PHE A 554 -32.37 0.57 7.00
N ASN A 555 -31.07 0.30 6.99
CA ASN A 555 -30.06 1.04 6.24
C ASN A 555 -29.45 0.13 5.17
N PRO A 556 -29.93 0.15 3.91
CA PRO A 556 -29.34 -0.68 2.85
C PRO A 556 -27.83 -0.44 2.67
N ILE A 557 -27.41 0.79 2.93
CA ILE A 557 -26.02 1.22 2.94
C ILE A 557 -25.83 2.26 4.05
N SER A 558 -24.77 2.08 4.85
CA SER A 558 -24.26 3.07 5.81
C SER A 558 -22.81 3.36 5.44
N VAL A 559 -22.37 4.61 5.56
CA VAL A 559 -20.97 4.96 5.25
C VAL A 559 -20.36 5.67 6.46
N PHE A 560 -19.22 5.15 6.91
CA PHE A 560 -18.39 5.74 7.96
C PHE A 560 -17.17 6.39 7.31
N TRP A 561 -16.93 7.67 7.61
CA TRP A 561 -15.68 8.36 7.29
C TRP A 561 -14.91 8.58 8.60
N CYS A 562 -13.76 7.93 8.74
CA CYS A 562 -12.82 8.18 9.82
C CYS A 562 -11.93 9.35 9.42
N LEU A 563 -12.00 10.43 10.19
CA LEU A 563 -11.21 11.64 9.97
C LEU A 563 -10.10 11.70 11.01
N ASP A 564 -8.94 12.22 10.64
CA ASP A 564 -7.90 12.60 11.60
C ASP A 564 -8.29 13.88 12.38
N ARG A 565 -7.43 14.33 13.29
CA ARG A 565 -7.59 15.59 14.03
C ARG A 565 -7.64 16.86 13.16
N GLU A 566 -7.30 16.74 11.88
CA GLU A 566 -7.26 17.80 10.87
C GLU A 566 -8.43 17.69 9.86
N ASP A 567 -9.42 16.84 10.16
CA ASP A 567 -10.59 16.54 9.31
C ASP A 567 -10.27 15.88 7.95
N ARG A 568 -9.12 15.22 7.82
CA ARG A 568 -8.75 14.46 6.61
C ARG A 568 -9.21 13.02 6.72
N VAL A 569 -9.73 12.45 5.64
CA VAL A 569 -10.19 11.05 5.61
C VAL A 569 -9.00 10.09 5.70
N GLU A 570 -8.91 9.34 6.80
CA GLU A 570 -7.92 8.26 7.01
C GLU A 570 -8.43 6.91 6.50
N ALA A 571 -9.72 6.64 6.68
CA ALA A 571 -10.36 5.40 6.29
C ALA A 571 -11.85 5.61 5.98
N VAL A 572 -12.40 4.83 5.06
CA VAL A 572 -13.84 4.79 4.79
C VAL A 572 -14.34 3.36 4.90
N VAL A 573 -15.40 3.16 5.68
CA VAL A 573 -16.07 1.87 5.80
C VAL A 573 -17.47 1.97 5.22
N VAL A 574 -17.76 1.13 4.22
CA VAL A 574 -19.08 1.02 3.60
C VAL A 574 -19.75 -0.23 4.16
N GLU A 575 -20.75 -0.04 5.00
CA GLU A 575 -21.59 -1.09 5.55
C GLU A 575 -22.80 -1.31 4.65
N VAL A 576 -23.09 -2.58 4.34
CA VAL A 576 -24.20 -2.97 3.47
C VAL A 576 -25.10 -3.93 4.24
N HIS A 577 -26.40 -3.64 4.24
CA HIS A 577 -27.42 -4.52 4.80
C HIS A 577 -28.31 -5.11 3.71
N ASN A 578 -28.73 -6.34 3.90
CA ASN A 578 -29.75 -6.96 3.05
C ASN A 578 -31.10 -7.07 3.77
N THR A 579 -32.17 -7.34 3.03
CA THR A 579 -33.52 -7.48 3.58
C THR A 579 -33.73 -8.76 4.41
N TYR A 580 -32.70 -9.60 4.53
CA TYR A 580 -32.71 -10.85 5.29
C TYR A 580 -32.04 -10.72 6.67
N GLY A 581 -31.55 -9.52 7.01
CA GLY A 581 -30.90 -9.25 8.29
C GLY A 581 -29.40 -9.53 8.31
N ASP A 582 -28.78 -9.81 7.16
CA ASP A 582 -27.32 -9.91 7.09
C ASP A 582 -26.68 -8.51 7.02
N VAL A 583 -25.47 -8.41 7.58
CA VAL A 583 -24.61 -7.21 7.57
C VAL A 583 -23.23 -7.58 7.03
N HIS A 584 -22.64 -6.70 6.21
CA HIS A 584 -21.24 -6.82 5.81
C HIS A 584 -20.61 -5.44 5.65
N ALA A 585 -19.38 -5.27 6.15
CA ALA A 585 -18.63 -4.03 6.08
C ALA A 585 -17.44 -4.18 5.12
N TYR A 586 -17.30 -3.22 4.20
CA TYR A 586 -16.17 -3.11 3.29
C TYR A 586 -15.29 -1.95 3.75
N LEU A 587 -14.05 -2.23 4.15
CA LEU A 587 -13.02 -1.19 4.24
C LEU A 587 -12.61 -0.81 2.82
N VAL A 588 -12.67 0.49 2.50
CA VAL A 588 -12.38 1.00 1.16
C VAL A 588 -11.39 2.17 1.24
N ASP A 589 -10.49 2.24 0.26
CA ASP A 589 -9.48 3.30 0.12
C ASP A 589 -9.85 4.20 -1.07
N PRO A 590 -10.67 5.24 -0.87
CA PRO A 590 -11.09 6.12 -1.94
C PRO A 590 -9.94 7.00 -2.46
N ASP A 591 -9.96 7.31 -3.77
CA ASP A 591 -9.11 8.34 -4.36
C ASP A 591 -9.51 9.76 -3.89
N GLU A 592 -8.80 10.79 -4.35
CA GLU A 592 -9.09 12.19 -3.99
C GLU A 592 -10.50 12.65 -4.43
N GLN A 593 -11.14 11.91 -5.34
CA GLN A 593 -12.52 12.15 -5.78
C GLN A 593 -13.55 11.27 -5.06
N GLY A 594 -13.13 10.50 -4.04
CA GLY A 594 -14.00 9.62 -3.28
C GLY A 594 -14.27 8.26 -3.95
N ARG A 595 -13.55 7.87 -5.00
CA ARG A 595 -13.82 6.63 -5.75
C ARG A 595 -12.99 5.46 -5.25
N ALA A 596 -13.61 4.30 -5.05
CA ALA A 596 -12.96 3.09 -4.59
C ALA A 596 -13.47 1.86 -5.35
N HIS A 597 -12.81 0.72 -5.18
CA HIS A 597 -13.29 -0.56 -5.70
C HIS A 597 -13.08 -1.67 -4.67
N THR A 598 -13.96 -2.67 -4.67
CA THR A 598 -13.84 -3.84 -3.78
C THR A 598 -14.54 -5.05 -4.39
N ASP A 599 -14.10 -6.25 -4.05
CA ASP A 599 -14.77 -7.48 -4.50
C ASP A 599 -16.06 -7.70 -3.73
N LYS A 600 -17.11 -8.18 -4.41
CA LYS A 600 -18.40 -8.43 -3.78
C LYS A 600 -18.29 -9.66 -2.87
N ALA A 601 -18.51 -9.47 -1.58
CA ALA A 601 -18.53 -10.56 -0.61
C ALA A 601 -19.94 -10.96 -0.19
N MET A 602 -20.88 -10.00 -0.17
CA MET A 602 -22.21 -10.20 0.44
C MET A 602 -23.30 -10.59 -0.57
N TYR A 603 -24.20 -11.49 -0.16
CA TYR A 603 -25.43 -11.82 -0.88
C TYR A 603 -26.53 -10.77 -0.61
N VAL A 604 -26.54 -9.72 -1.42
CA VAL A 604 -27.44 -8.56 -1.23
C VAL A 604 -28.79 -8.68 -1.94
N SER A 605 -28.93 -9.60 -2.92
CA SER A 605 -30.15 -9.72 -3.72
C SER A 605 -30.37 -11.17 -4.19
N PRO A 606 -31.61 -11.69 -4.19
CA PRO A 606 -31.92 -13.03 -4.71
C PRO A 606 -31.57 -13.24 -6.19
N PHE A 607 -31.28 -12.16 -6.92
CA PHE A 607 -31.01 -12.15 -8.36
C PHE A 607 -29.53 -11.99 -8.72
N HIS A 608 -28.64 -11.83 -7.73
CA HIS A 608 -27.20 -11.74 -7.95
C HIS A 608 -26.47 -12.65 -6.95
N GLY A 609 -25.64 -13.56 -7.44
CA GLY A 609 -24.73 -14.35 -6.59
C GLY A 609 -23.69 -13.46 -5.90
N THR A 610 -22.79 -14.04 -5.10
CA THR A 610 -21.69 -13.28 -4.47
C THR A 610 -20.58 -12.86 -5.44
N GLN A 611 -20.55 -13.40 -6.66
CA GLN A 611 -19.52 -13.06 -7.64
C GLN A 611 -19.69 -11.65 -8.23
N GLY A 612 -18.55 -10.96 -8.45
CA GLY A 612 -18.47 -9.65 -9.09
C GLY A 612 -17.60 -8.65 -8.32
N ARG A 613 -17.38 -7.48 -8.93
CA ARG A 613 -16.64 -6.35 -8.34
C ARG A 613 -17.57 -5.15 -8.20
N TYR A 614 -17.44 -4.45 -7.07
CA TYR A 614 -18.07 -3.15 -6.86
C TYR A 614 -17.12 -2.02 -7.22
N GLU A 615 -17.63 -1.05 -7.97
CA GLU A 615 -17.09 0.30 -8.07
C GLU A 615 -17.92 1.20 -7.17
N LEU A 616 -17.25 1.98 -6.32
CA LEU A 616 -17.86 2.79 -5.28
C LEU A 616 -17.48 4.26 -5.50
N ALA A 617 -18.40 5.17 -5.19
CA ALA A 617 -18.12 6.59 -5.07
C ALA A 617 -18.71 7.09 -3.75
N VAL A 618 -17.84 7.40 -2.79
CA VAL A 618 -18.13 7.77 -1.40
C VAL A 618 -17.27 8.98 -0.95
N PRO A 619 -17.30 10.12 -1.68
CA PRO A 619 -16.61 11.33 -1.24
C PRO A 619 -17.09 11.78 0.14
N LEU A 620 -16.22 12.45 0.90
CA LEU A 620 -16.58 13.12 2.14
C LEU A 620 -17.72 14.11 1.86
N PRO A 621 -18.86 14.03 2.57
CA PRO A 621 -20.02 14.86 2.26
C PRO A 621 -19.85 16.33 2.70
N GLY A 622 -20.24 17.26 1.81
CA GLY A 622 -20.24 18.72 2.00
C GLY A 622 -21.67 19.30 2.06
N GLU A 623 -22.00 20.28 1.24
CA GLU A 623 -23.41 20.68 0.98
C GLU A 623 -24.18 19.56 0.26
N ARG A 624 -23.45 18.69 -0.45
CA ARG A 624 -23.99 17.55 -1.20
C ARG A 624 -23.51 16.22 -0.62
N LEU A 625 -24.45 15.28 -0.52
CA LEU A 625 -24.17 13.87 -0.26
C LEU A 625 -24.21 13.10 -1.58
N HIS A 626 -23.16 12.31 -1.85
CA HIS A 626 -23.12 11.40 -2.98
C HIS A 626 -22.54 10.05 -2.55
N VAL A 627 -23.35 9.01 -2.64
CA VAL A 627 -22.94 7.61 -2.40
C VAL A 627 -23.41 6.80 -3.60
N ALA A 628 -22.51 6.15 -4.32
CA ALA A 628 -22.86 5.28 -5.44
C ALA A 628 -22.13 3.95 -5.40
N VAL A 629 -22.82 2.91 -5.85
CA VAL A 629 -22.32 1.54 -5.97
C VAL A 629 -22.70 1.00 -7.35
N THR A 630 -21.71 0.56 -8.12
CA THR A 630 -21.91 -0.10 -9.42
C THR A 630 -21.36 -1.52 -9.35
N LEU A 631 -22.17 -2.50 -9.76
CA LEU A 631 -21.82 -3.92 -9.76
C LEU A 631 -21.49 -4.42 -11.16
N HIS A 632 -20.30 -4.99 -11.30
CA HIS A 632 -19.83 -5.71 -12.47
C HIS A 632 -19.76 -7.21 -12.14
N SER A 633 -20.71 -8.01 -12.65
CA SER A 633 -20.83 -9.44 -12.28
C SER A 633 -20.04 -10.41 -13.16
N GLY A 634 -19.45 -9.95 -14.27
CA GLY A 634 -18.74 -10.81 -15.25
C GLY A 634 -19.60 -11.86 -15.99
N GLU A 635 -20.87 -12.04 -15.60
CA GLU A 635 -21.79 -13.01 -16.22
C GLU A 635 -22.29 -12.58 -17.61
N THR A 636 -22.12 -13.46 -18.60
CA THR A 636 -22.73 -13.36 -19.95
C THR A 636 -24.15 -13.94 -19.93
N TYR A 637 -25.16 -13.11 -20.25
CA TYR A 637 -26.54 -13.57 -20.39
C TYR A 637 -26.79 -14.15 -21.79
N PRO A 638 -27.30 -15.39 -21.93
CA PRO A 638 -27.63 -15.96 -23.23
C PRO A 638 -28.71 -15.11 -23.94
N GLY A 639 -28.44 -14.70 -25.18
CA GLY A 639 -29.41 -14.01 -26.05
C GLY A 639 -29.27 -12.49 -26.20
N THR A 640 -28.12 -11.89 -25.86
CA THR A 640 -27.87 -10.45 -26.07
C THR A 640 -26.73 -10.24 -27.07
N SER A 641 -27.07 -9.88 -28.30
CA SER A 641 -26.12 -9.47 -29.33
C SER A 641 -25.52 -8.10 -28.98
N SER A 642 -24.23 -8.04 -28.68
CA SER A 642 -23.47 -6.79 -28.56
C SER A 642 -23.17 -6.25 -29.96
N GLY A 643 -23.99 -5.32 -30.43
CA GLY A 643 -23.75 -4.53 -31.64
C GLY A 643 -23.88 -3.05 -31.33
N ALA A 644 -22.77 -2.41 -30.96
CA ALA A 644 -22.55 -0.97 -31.08
C ALA A 644 -21.05 -0.68 -30.90
N THR A 645 -20.39 -0.39 -32.01
CA THR A 645 -19.06 0.22 -32.07
C THR A 645 -19.14 1.65 -31.56
N THR A 646 -18.32 2.01 -30.57
CA THR A 646 -18.02 3.42 -30.24
C THR A 646 -16.53 3.59 -30.10
N ASP A 647 -15.95 4.40 -30.98
CA ASP A 647 -14.56 4.85 -30.99
C ASP A 647 -14.34 5.83 -29.81
N ASN A 648 -13.90 5.33 -28.66
CA ASN A 648 -13.22 6.12 -27.63
C ASN A 648 -12.43 5.18 -26.68
N PRO A 649 -11.09 5.29 -26.56
CA PRO A 649 -10.28 4.23 -25.94
C PRO A 649 -10.13 4.33 -24.40
N THR A 650 -11.10 4.90 -23.66
CA THR A 650 -11.02 4.97 -22.18
C THR A 650 -12.09 4.19 -21.41
N ASP A 651 -12.95 3.42 -22.05
CA ASP A 651 -13.91 2.57 -21.33
C ASP A 651 -14.14 1.23 -22.05
N ASN A 652 -13.98 0.13 -21.31
CA ASN A 652 -14.58 -1.20 -21.47
C ASN A 652 -13.62 -2.39 -21.72
N PRO A 653 -13.21 -3.13 -20.66
CA PRO A 653 -12.81 -4.52 -20.77
C PRO A 653 -14.01 -5.43 -20.42
N SER A 654 -14.85 -5.78 -21.40
CA SER A 654 -15.83 -6.90 -21.41
C SER A 654 -16.48 -7.36 -20.08
N GLY A 655 -16.94 -6.43 -19.24
CA GLY A 655 -17.61 -6.71 -17.96
C GLY A 655 -18.76 -5.75 -17.73
N GLU A 656 -19.80 -5.80 -18.56
CA GLU A 656 -20.89 -4.83 -18.52
C GLU A 656 -21.54 -4.73 -17.13
N ALA A 657 -21.62 -3.50 -16.62
CA ALA A 657 -22.26 -3.20 -15.35
C ALA A 657 -23.72 -3.65 -15.36
N VAL A 658 -24.06 -4.60 -14.50
CA VAL A 658 -25.39 -5.23 -14.48
C VAL A 658 -26.37 -4.41 -13.64
N PHE A 659 -25.87 -3.72 -12.62
CA PHE A 659 -26.66 -2.96 -11.67
C PHE A 659 -25.87 -1.77 -11.10
N SER A 660 -26.54 -0.66 -10.86
CA SER A 660 -26.00 0.47 -10.10
C SER A 660 -27.06 1.03 -9.15
N ALA A 661 -26.65 1.41 -7.94
CA ALA A 661 -27.46 2.13 -6.98
C ALA A 661 -26.74 3.42 -6.59
N SER A 662 -27.48 4.52 -6.45
CA SER A 662 -26.93 5.77 -5.94
C SER A 662 -27.89 6.47 -4.98
N VAL A 663 -27.33 7.12 -3.98
CA VAL A 663 -27.98 8.03 -3.04
C VAL A 663 -27.33 9.39 -3.24
N THR A 664 -28.11 10.36 -3.69
CA THR A 664 -27.62 11.72 -3.95
C THR A 664 -28.54 12.74 -3.31
N GLY A 665 -28.01 13.79 -2.68
CA GLY A 665 -28.84 14.77 -1.99
C GLY A 665 -28.12 16.03 -1.59
N THR A 666 -28.86 16.98 -1.04
CA THR A 666 -28.34 18.24 -0.49
C THR A 666 -28.80 18.40 0.96
N VAL A 667 -28.04 19.14 1.77
CA VAL A 667 -28.42 19.46 3.15
C VAL A 667 -29.80 20.14 3.18
N ASP A 668 -30.68 19.75 4.11
CA ASP A 668 -31.96 20.40 4.36
C ASP A 668 -31.75 21.59 5.31
N PRO A 669 -31.92 22.84 4.87
CA PRO A 669 -31.62 24.03 5.68
C PRO A 669 -32.64 24.28 6.81
N ARG A 670 -33.69 23.45 6.90
CA ARG A 670 -34.71 23.58 7.94
C ARG A 670 -34.28 22.78 9.17
N PRO A 671 -34.40 23.31 10.40
CA PRO A 671 -34.24 22.49 11.60
C PRO A 671 -35.28 21.36 11.55
N THR A 672 -34.83 20.16 11.19
CA THR A 672 -35.73 19.12 10.72
C THR A 672 -36.53 18.55 11.87
N SER A 673 -37.85 18.68 11.77
CA SER A 673 -38.80 17.90 12.54
C SER A 673 -38.64 16.42 12.15
N PRO A 674 -38.29 15.52 13.09
CA PRO A 674 -37.89 14.14 12.79
C PRO A 674 -39.01 13.24 12.24
N TYR A 675 -40.26 13.70 12.23
CA TYR A 675 -41.40 12.99 11.64
C TYR A 675 -41.25 12.69 10.13
N ARG A 676 -40.35 13.37 9.42
CA ARG A 676 -40.11 13.10 7.98
C ARG A 676 -39.16 11.92 7.72
N ALA A 677 -38.26 11.58 8.66
CA ALA A 677 -37.31 10.49 8.49
C ALA A 677 -37.97 9.10 8.66
N THR A 678 -38.96 8.98 9.56
CA THR A 678 -39.69 7.73 9.83
C THR A 678 -40.43 7.19 8.61
N GLY A 679 -41.04 8.07 7.81
CA GLY A 679 -41.77 7.68 6.61
C GLY A 679 -40.85 7.18 5.50
N ALA A 680 -39.59 7.63 5.46
CA ALA A 680 -38.62 7.25 4.44
C ALA A 680 -38.12 5.82 4.62
N ALA A 681 -37.66 5.42 5.82
CA ALA A 681 -37.14 4.06 6.06
C ALA A 681 -38.18 2.94 5.81
N LEU A 682 -39.42 3.14 6.26
CA LEU A 682 -40.52 2.19 6.02
C LEU A 682 -40.90 2.12 4.53
N ARG A 683 -40.88 3.27 3.85
CA ARG A 683 -41.14 3.35 2.40
C ARG A 683 -40.03 2.68 1.60
N ASP A 684 -38.77 2.87 1.96
CA ASP A 684 -37.60 2.30 1.28
C ASP A 684 -37.61 0.77 1.39
N ALA A 685 -37.82 0.24 2.60
CA ALA A 685 -37.98 -1.19 2.83
C ALA A 685 -39.18 -1.79 2.07
N ALA A 686 -40.32 -1.09 2.03
CA ALA A 686 -41.50 -1.52 1.28
C ALA A 686 -41.25 -1.51 -0.24
N LEU A 687 -40.62 -0.46 -0.78
CA LEU A 687 -40.30 -0.34 -2.20
C LEU A 687 -39.29 -1.40 -2.66
N ILE A 688 -38.28 -1.70 -1.85
CA ILE A 688 -37.31 -2.77 -2.13
C ILE A 688 -38.02 -4.13 -2.19
N ARG A 689 -38.91 -4.43 -1.23
CA ARG A 689 -39.69 -5.68 -1.22
C ARG A 689 -40.66 -5.77 -2.40
N VAL A 690 -41.40 -4.70 -2.72
CA VAL A 690 -42.31 -4.63 -3.88
C VAL A 690 -41.55 -4.83 -5.19
N HIS A 691 -40.37 -4.22 -5.32
CA HIS A 691 -39.51 -4.40 -6.49
C HIS A 691 -38.98 -5.83 -6.60
N GLY A 692 -38.54 -6.43 -5.48
CA GLY A 692 -38.13 -7.83 -5.41
C GLY A 692 -39.24 -8.80 -5.84
N THR A 693 -40.45 -8.59 -5.34
CA THR A 693 -41.64 -9.39 -5.72
C THR A 693 -41.99 -9.22 -7.20
N TRP A 694 -41.90 -7.99 -7.75
CA TRP A 694 -42.12 -7.75 -9.18
C TRP A 694 -41.10 -8.48 -10.07
N LEU A 695 -39.83 -8.51 -9.67
CA LEU A 695 -38.77 -9.24 -10.39
C LEU A 695 -38.99 -10.76 -10.33
N TRP A 696 -39.40 -11.28 -9.18
CA TRP A 696 -39.75 -12.69 -9.02
C TRP A 696 -40.94 -13.10 -9.90
N LEU A 697 -42.01 -12.28 -9.94
CA LEU A 697 -43.18 -12.49 -10.81
C LEU A 697 -42.82 -12.47 -12.31
N ARG A 698 -41.70 -11.84 -12.70
CA ARG A 698 -41.16 -11.81 -14.06
C ARG A 698 -40.24 -13.00 -14.39
N ARG A 699 -40.17 -14.02 -13.52
CA ARG A 699 -39.38 -15.25 -13.70
C ARG A 699 -37.86 -15.03 -13.80
N LEU A 700 -37.33 -14.00 -13.13
CA LEU A 700 -35.88 -13.88 -13.00
C LEU A 700 -35.33 -15.05 -12.14
N PRO A 701 -34.24 -15.73 -12.55
CA PRO A 701 -33.72 -16.87 -11.81
C PRO A 701 -33.28 -16.45 -10.40
N VAL A 702 -33.81 -17.12 -9.38
CA VAL A 702 -33.38 -16.94 -8.00
C VAL A 702 -32.12 -17.78 -7.79
N ARG A 703 -31.02 -17.15 -7.38
CA ARG A 703 -29.79 -17.87 -7.04
C ARG A 703 -29.97 -18.54 -5.66
N PRO A 704 -29.44 -19.76 -5.44
CA PRO A 704 -29.45 -20.37 -4.11
C PRO A 704 -28.62 -19.51 -3.15
N ARG A 705 -29.15 -19.25 -1.95
CA ARG A 705 -28.41 -18.56 -0.89
C ARG A 705 -27.26 -19.47 -0.43
N PRO A 706 -25.99 -19.05 -0.50
CA PRO A 706 -24.91 -19.80 0.12
C PRO A 706 -25.05 -19.77 1.64
N THR A 707 -24.72 -20.88 2.31
CA THR A 707 -24.60 -20.92 3.78
C THR A 707 -23.42 -20.03 4.19
N HIS A 708 -23.71 -18.82 4.66
CA HIS A 708 -22.71 -17.86 5.10
C HIS A 708 -22.63 -17.90 6.63
N HIS A 709 -21.43 -18.12 7.18
CA HIS A 709 -21.15 -17.88 8.58
C HIS A 709 -20.76 -16.42 8.72
N GLN A 710 -21.53 -15.62 9.45
CA GLN A 710 -21.19 -14.22 9.71
C GLN A 710 -20.12 -14.17 10.81
N GLU A 711 -19.06 -13.39 10.59
CA GLU A 711 -18.22 -12.88 11.67
C GLU A 711 -18.82 -11.56 12.15
N GLY A 712 -19.05 -11.43 13.46
CA GLY A 712 -19.40 -10.15 14.08
C GLY A 712 -20.88 -9.85 14.35
N VAL A 713 -21.82 -10.77 14.11
CA VAL A 713 -23.21 -10.64 14.57
C VAL A 713 -23.62 -11.96 15.24
N GLN A 714 -23.82 -11.94 16.56
CA GLN A 714 -24.46 -13.08 17.25
C GLN A 714 -25.98 -13.06 16.98
N ALA A 715 -26.55 -14.26 16.91
CA ALA A 715 -27.93 -14.57 16.52
C ALA A 715 -29.01 -13.84 17.35
#